data_AF-A0A381XVU1-F1
#
_entry.id   AF-A0A381XVU1-F1
#
_cell.length_a   1.000
_cell.length_b   1.000
_cell.length_c   1.000
_cell.angle_alpha   90.00
_cell.angle_beta   90.00
_cell.angle_gamma   90.00
#
_symmetry.space_group_name_H-M   'P 1'
#
loop_
_entity.id
_entity.type
_entity.pdbx_description
1 polymer ?
#
loop_
_entity_poly.entity_id
_entity_poly.type
_entity_poly.pdbx_seq_one_letter_code
_entity_poly.pdbx_strand_id
1 'polypeptide(L)'
;MSSLLEKICGFTFDKVYCISIKERKDRQKNVIKECLKVNLNFEFMLVNKNIENPIRGCLESHLKCIKKALESNYDNILILEDDILFNIDGINELIEKNTIQIPKEFDILYLGYHINNGFKFTDNVIKALSTQTTHCYVLNKRIFQYIIDNIEKEWSSIPEYSERNYLEKLINWNCRAIDLFYAKWVNHRRNNSFALYPILGFQYPNYSDIENRMIDYRTIMKEKADKMYSQIFIKNSLDIKKTFMINLDRRQDRWNKMMKILKEKNFDISKITRFSAIDGRTHDFSQDLRLFVNIDLSIIKNPYKSHEFRKGVLGCALSHYKIWKIINCDSNNNNDIFMILEDDIQIVDNFSQKLDKILKILSNDNNWNLTFLGFTDDKDLNSDIMIYEGIKKFSGEKRINGGGTFGYLIRKSGAKKLITIADTDGIRQAIDWFMIEQFDKVCSYKCNPSLVSSLSTFDGNNDSDVQNDISKFESLRSPHTMRIILDDKIFYRDNHRNMFKFNLDCSISYIGKQNSDNRTINTDILLTQDKVKLSLIQTKPSIVLYVGNFSNIMTINLAETISEAFNIFVFCDSPNVKINNVFYLHYSKFQLCIKQIKPAFIICTDLTFFLSNTTNSYKFIFWQQNPFRKNVWNDIPLPVNGRPLLFNIAKLIHKIVCPCDLYKKVFSDTMLIAESSIATIPYCIKVIYESFYSKKVSNKFICLDKNNEKAIEFFKNYKKFHNDSKLILFNIDIPIFDGLEIIKTDSINNIYKNLFSCEYFLNFDYYDEAFYNVLVAIKAKTFCIIHKNFQNNENISDNPWIIINHKLPSYDNLFSEVSREKLLENMEEYIKDFDIKNSTQKWIDEFN
;
A
#
# COMPACT_ATOMS: atom_id res chain seq x y z
N MET A 1 33.59 3.10 -53.75
CA MET A 1 32.16 3.47 -53.91
C MET A 1 31.44 3.04 -52.65
N SER A 2 30.59 3.90 -52.08
CA SER A 2 29.71 3.52 -50.97
C SER A 2 28.72 2.43 -51.43
N SER A 3 28.45 1.46 -50.56
CA SER A 3 27.51 0.38 -50.85
C SER A 3 26.09 0.91 -51.04
N LEU A 4 25.23 0.14 -51.71
CA LEU A 4 23.82 0.52 -51.87
C LEU A 4 23.11 0.64 -50.51
N LEU A 5 23.50 -0.18 -49.53
CA LEU A 5 22.93 -0.17 -48.19
C LEU A 5 23.32 1.10 -47.40
N GLU A 6 24.56 1.55 -47.50
CA GLU A 6 25.01 2.80 -46.86
C GLU A 6 24.31 4.02 -47.44
N LYS A 7 24.06 4.04 -48.77
CA LYS A 7 23.26 5.09 -49.41
C LYS A 7 21.84 5.16 -48.85
N ILE A 8 21.19 4.01 -48.67
CA ILE A 8 19.86 3.90 -48.06
C ILE A 8 19.90 4.34 -46.59
N CYS A 9 20.91 3.93 -45.85
CA CYS A 9 21.02 4.22 -44.42
C CYS A 9 21.38 5.68 -44.13
N GLY A 10 22.02 6.37 -45.09
CA GLY A 10 22.51 7.74 -44.90
C GLY A 10 23.74 7.84 -44.00
N PHE A 11 24.40 6.71 -43.71
CA PHE A 11 25.64 6.62 -42.94
C PHE A 11 26.49 5.44 -43.41
N THR A 12 27.79 5.48 -43.10
CA THR A 12 28.76 4.45 -43.47
C THR A 12 28.85 3.35 -42.42
N PHE A 13 29.22 2.14 -42.85
CA PHE A 13 29.56 1.05 -41.94
C PHE A 13 31.08 1.00 -41.77
N ASP A 14 31.58 1.11 -40.55
CA ASP A 14 33.03 0.99 -40.28
C ASP A 14 33.52 -0.44 -40.57
N LYS A 15 32.64 -1.41 -40.32
CA LYS A 15 32.92 -2.82 -40.58
C LYS A 15 31.66 -3.61 -40.90
N VAL A 16 31.80 -4.53 -41.84
CA VAL A 16 30.79 -5.53 -42.15
C VAL A 16 31.35 -6.91 -41.84
N TYR A 17 30.72 -7.64 -40.92
CA TYR A 17 31.08 -9.01 -40.59
C TYR A 17 30.03 -9.97 -41.16
N CYS A 18 30.47 -11.01 -41.86
CA CYS A 18 29.63 -12.15 -42.22
C CYS A 18 30.02 -13.38 -41.41
N ILE A 19 29.15 -13.85 -40.52
CA ILE A 19 29.38 -15.04 -39.72
C ILE A 19 29.09 -16.27 -40.59
N SER A 20 30.08 -17.18 -40.68
CA SER A 20 29.91 -18.45 -41.38
C SER A 20 30.73 -19.54 -40.71
N ILE A 21 30.22 -20.76 -40.76
CA ILE A 21 30.99 -21.92 -40.30
C ILE A 21 32.02 -22.29 -41.39
N LYS A 22 33.24 -22.65 -40.99
CA LYS A 22 34.37 -22.95 -41.89
C LYS A 22 34.02 -23.92 -43.02
N GLU A 23 33.23 -24.95 -42.73
CA GLU A 23 32.90 -26.04 -43.67
C GLU A 23 31.85 -25.64 -44.72
N ARG A 24 31.04 -24.60 -44.50
CA ARG A 24 29.94 -24.17 -45.40
C ARG A 24 30.42 -23.33 -46.58
N LYS A 25 31.31 -23.91 -47.40
CA LYS A 25 31.86 -23.27 -48.61
C LYS A 25 30.78 -22.92 -49.65
N ASP A 26 29.69 -23.68 -49.67
CA ASP A 26 28.50 -23.41 -50.47
C ASP A 26 27.86 -22.07 -50.10
N ARG A 27 27.61 -21.83 -48.81
CA ARG A 27 27.03 -20.58 -48.30
C ARG A 27 27.98 -19.40 -48.45
N GLN A 28 29.27 -19.60 -48.18
CA GLN A 28 30.29 -18.56 -48.38
C GLN A 28 30.31 -18.06 -49.84
N LYS A 29 30.18 -18.94 -50.84
CA LYS A 29 30.05 -18.54 -52.25
C LYS A 29 28.78 -17.72 -52.52
N ASN A 30 27.66 -18.09 -51.89
CA ASN A 30 26.42 -17.32 -52.00
C ASN A 30 26.56 -15.91 -51.42
N VAL A 31 27.11 -15.77 -50.22
CA VAL A 31 27.36 -14.46 -49.58
C VAL A 31 28.20 -13.55 -50.47
N ILE A 32 29.29 -14.07 -51.06
CA ILE A 32 30.14 -13.30 -51.99
C ILE A 32 29.31 -12.77 -53.16
N LYS A 33 28.50 -13.64 -53.78
CA LYS A 33 27.62 -13.27 -54.89
C LYS A 33 26.59 -12.20 -54.47
N GLU A 34 25.97 -12.34 -53.30
CA GLU A 34 24.96 -11.40 -52.82
C GLU A 34 25.57 -10.04 -52.45
N CYS A 35 26.72 -10.01 -51.76
CA CYS A 35 27.39 -8.76 -51.39
C CYS A 35 27.91 -7.98 -52.61
N LEU A 36 28.30 -8.68 -53.69
CA LEU A 36 28.66 -8.04 -54.97
C LEU A 36 27.48 -7.25 -55.57
N LYS A 37 26.25 -7.76 -55.46
CA LYS A 37 25.06 -7.08 -56.01
C LYS A 37 24.80 -5.71 -55.37
N VAL A 38 25.20 -5.54 -54.11
CA VAL A 38 24.99 -4.30 -53.33
C VAL A 38 26.28 -3.50 -53.13
N ASN A 39 27.37 -3.90 -53.80
CA ASN A 39 28.70 -3.29 -53.68
C ASN A 39 29.15 -3.17 -52.20
N LEU A 40 28.96 -4.25 -51.42
CA LEU A 40 29.27 -4.29 -49.99
C LEU A 40 30.58 -5.02 -49.75
N ASN A 41 31.55 -4.33 -49.14
CA ASN A 41 32.80 -4.94 -48.68
C ASN A 41 32.59 -5.58 -47.30
N PHE A 42 33.08 -6.79 -47.09
CA PHE A 42 32.85 -7.55 -45.87
C PHE A 42 34.00 -8.48 -45.49
N GLU A 43 34.05 -8.87 -44.23
CA GLU A 43 34.99 -9.87 -43.69
C GLU A 43 34.23 -11.09 -43.19
N PHE A 44 34.68 -12.30 -43.57
CA PHE A 44 34.14 -13.52 -42.98
C PHE A 44 34.65 -13.72 -41.55
N MET A 45 33.73 -13.77 -40.60
CA MET A 45 33.97 -14.30 -39.26
C MET A 45 33.82 -15.83 -39.29
N LEU A 46 34.90 -16.51 -39.68
CA LEU A 46 34.89 -17.97 -39.75
C LEU A 46 34.95 -18.60 -38.35
N VAL A 47 33.95 -19.43 -38.04
CA VAL A 47 33.82 -20.12 -36.75
C VAL A 47 33.75 -21.63 -36.93
N ASN A 48 34.11 -22.38 -35.89
CA ASN A 48 33.91 -23.83 -35.85
C ASN A 48 32.47 -24.13 -35.42
N LYS A 49 31.84 -25.18 -35.98
CA LYS A 49 30.50 -25.60 -35.55
C LYS A 49 30.55 -26.08 -34.10
N ASN A 50 29.73 -25.50 -33.23
CA ASN A 50 29.53 -26.02 -31.88
C ASN A 50 28.52 -27.18 -31.95
N ILE A 51 29.02 -28.42 -31.89
CA ILE A 51 28.21 -29.63 -32.07
C ILE A 51 27.27 -29.86 -30.88
N GLU A 52 27.74 -29.56 -29.67
CA GLU A 52 26.97 -29.77 -28.43
C GLU A 52 25.87 -28.73 -28.24
N ASN A 53 26.14 -27.47 -28.64
CA ASN A 53 25.17 -26.38 -28.50
C ASN A 53 25.28 -25.36 -29.65
N PRO A 54 24.60 -25.63 -30.79
CA PRO A 54 24.61 -24.74 -31.96
C PRO A 54 24.10 -23.33 -31.66
N ILE A 55 23.10 -23.20 -30.79
CA ILE A 55 22.52 -21.91 -30.38
C ILE A 55 23.58 -21.05 -29.67
N ARG A 56 24.34 -21.66 -28.76
CA ARG A 56 25.47 -21.01 -28.09
C ARG A 56 26.57 -20.63 -29.08
N GLY A 57 26.89 -21.51 -30.02
CA GLY A 57 27.85 -21.22 -31.09
C GLY A 57 27.47 -19.98 -31.91
N CYS A 58 26.17 -19.83 -32.24
CA CYS A 58 25.66 -18.61 -32.87
C CYS A 58 25.89 -17.38 -31.99
N LEU A 59 25.41 -17.39 -30.74
CA LEU A 59 25.57 -16.27 -29.81
C LEU A 59 27.04 -15.83 -29.65
N GLU A 60 27.95 -16.79 -29.42
CA GLU A 60 29.39 -16.52 -29.24
C GLU A 60 30.02 -15.89 -30.49
N SER A 61 29.55 -16.27 -31.69
CA SER A 61 30.02 -15.74 -32.96
C SER A 61 29.65 -14.26 -33.12
N HIS A 62 28.41 -13.90 -32.78
CA HIS A 62 27.97 -12.49 -32.80
C HIS A 62 28.68 -11.67 -31.72
N LEU A 63 28.83 -12.20 -30.51
CA LEU A 63 29.55 -11.52 -29.41
C LEU A 63 31.01 -11.24 -29.80
N LYS A 64 31.66 -12.17 -30.51
CA LYS A 64 33.02 -11.97 -31.04
C LYS A 64 33.11 -10.80 -32.02
N CYS A 65 32.12 -10.64 -32.91
CA CYS A 65 32.06 -9.47 -33.79
C CYS A 65 31.92 -8.16 -33.00
N ILE A 66 31.05 -8.15 -31.98
CA ILE A 66 30.79 -6.96 -31.14
C ILE A 66 32.04 -6.58 -30.32
N LYS A 67 32.73 -7.55 -29.72
CA LYS A 67 33.98 -7.31 -28.97
C LYS A 67 35.07 -6.72 -29.85
N LYS A 68 35.30 -7.31 -31.02
CA LYS A 68 36.25 -6.76 -32.00
C LYS A 68 35.90 -5.34 -32.43
N ALA A 69 34.61 -5.06 -32.61
CA ALA A 69 34.14 -3.72 -32.98
C ALA A 69 34.35 -2.69 -31.86
N LEU A 70 34.12 -3.10 -30.61
CA LEU A 70 34.39 -2.28 -29.43
C LEU A 70 35.90 -2.00 -29.29
N GLU A 71 36.74 -3.02 -29.41
CA GLU A 71 38.21 -2.89 -29.37
C GLU A 71 38.75 -2.00 -30.49
N SER A 72 38.11 -2.03 -31.66
CA SER A 72 38.48 -1.20 -32.83
C SER A 72 37.84 0.19 -32.81
N ASN A 73 37.03 0.51 -31.80
CA ASN A 73 36.28 1.76 -31.65
C ASN A 73 35.43 2.12 -32.88
N TYR A 74 34.72 1.13 -33.45
CA TYR A 74 33.79 1.34 -34.55
C TYR A 74 32.48 1.98 -34.08
N ASP A 75 31.92 2.88 -34.87
CA ASP A 75 30.65 3.57 -34.61
C ASP A 75 29.45 2.75 -35.06
N ASN A 76 29.49 2.21 -36.28
CA ASN A 76 28.42 1.39 -36.85
C ASN A 76 29.00 0.13 -37.51
N ILE A 77 28.55 -1.04 -37.06
CA ILE A 77 28.89 -2.32 -37.70
C ILE A 77 27.65 -2.98 -38.30
N LEU A 78 27.80 -3.59 -39.47
CA LEU A 78 26.80 -4.46 -40.07
C LEU A 78 27.18 -5.92 -39.81
N ILE A 79 26.26 -6.69 -39.25
CA ILE A 79 26.42 -8.13 -39.04
C ILE A 79 25.48 -8.87 -39.99
N LEU A 80 26.06 -9.81 -40.73
CA LEU A 80 25.40 -10.72 -41.65
C LEU A 80 25.61 -12.17 -41.18
N GLU A 81 24.62 -13.03 -41.40
CA GLU A 81 24.77 -14.49 -41.34
C GLU A 81 24.97 -15.05 -42.77
N ASP A 82 25.47 -16.29 -42.88
CA ASP A 82 25.84 -16.89 -44.17
C ASP A 82 24.68 -17.33 -45.06
N ASP A 83 23.46 -17.12 -44.61
CA ASP A 83 22.21 -17.33 -45.35
C ASP A 83 21.62 -16.02 -45.90
N ILE A 84 22.39 -14.94 -46.03
CA ILE A 84 21.86 -13.68 -46.59
C ILE A 84 21.42 -13.81 -48.06
N LEU A 85 20.29 -13.20 -48.40
CA LEU A 85 19.77 -12.99 -49.76
C LEU A 85 19.23 -11.55 -49.87
N PHE A 86 19.83 -10.70 -50.71
CA PHE A 86 19.40 -9.30 -50.81
C PHE A 86 18.19 -9.11 -51.74
N ASN A 87 17.22 -8.31 -51.29
CA ASN A 87 16.05 -7.88 -52.06
C ASN A 87 16.41 -6.67 -52.92
N ILE A 88 16.96 -6.93 -54.11
CA ILE A 88 17.45 -5.87 -55.02
C ILE A 88 16.32 -4.93 -55.46
N ASP A 89 15.12 -5.44 -55.68
CA ASP A 89 13.97 -4.62 -56.07
C ASP A 89 13.60 -3.63 -54.96
N GLY A 90 13.53 -4.10 -53.72
CA GLY A 90 13.27 -3.23 -52.56
C GLY A 90 14.40 -2.24 -52.27
N ILE A 91 15.65 -2.63 -52.51
CA ILE A 91 16.82 -1.74 -52.39
C ILE A 91 16.74 -0.62 -53.43
N ASN A 92 16.47 -0.95 -54.69
CA ASN A 92 16.36 0.05 -55.75
C ASN A 92 15.18 0.99 -55.50
N GLU A 93 14.03 0.47 -55.07
CA GLU A 93 12.86 1.28 -54.67
C GLU A 93 13.22 2.32 -53.61
N LEU A 94 14.00 1.93 -52.59
CA LEU A 94 14.42 2.82 -51.52
C LEU A 94 15.44 3.87 -51.97
N ILE A 95 16.37 3.51 -52.85
CA ILE A 95 17.34 4.44 -53.43
C ILE A 95 16.65 5.50 -54.28
N GLU A 96 15.68 5.11 -55.10
CA GLU A 96 14.93 6.05 -55.95
C GLU A 96 14.12 7.05 -55.12
N LYS A 97 13.56 6.62 -53.99
CA LYS A 97 12.80 7.51 -53.09
C LYS A 97 13.69 8.52 -52.37
N ASN A 98 14.88 8.11 -51.93
CA ASN A 98 15.89 8.96 -51.25
C ASN A 98 15.34 9.84 -50.09
N THR A 99 14.33 9.35 -49.36
CA THR A 99 13.63 10.11 -48.29
C THR A 99 13.66 9.42 -46.93
N ILE A 100 14.48 8.38 -46.76
CA ILE A 100 14.48 7.57 -45.54
C ILE A 100 15.10 8.36 -44.39
N GLN A 101 14.34 8.51 -43.31
CA GLN A 101 14.78 9.21 -42.10
C GLN A 101 14.98 8.20 -40.97
N ILE A 102 16.18 7.64 -40.89
CA ILE A 102 16.57 6.84 -39.73
C ILE A 102 16.93 7.80 -38.58
N PRO A 103 16.44 7.56 -37.35
CA PRO A 103 16.85 8.34 -36.19
C PRO A 103 18.36 8.35 -36.02
N LYS A 104 18.94 9.53 -35.76
CA LYS A 104 20.40 9.68 -35.55
C LYS A 104 20.94 8.82 -34.41
N GLU A 105 20.09 8.56 -33.42
CA GLU A 105 20.40 7.73 -32.27
C GLU A 105 19.57 6.44 -32.30
N PHE A 106 20.17 5.33 -32.74
CA PHE A 106 19.58 3.99 -32.69
C PHE A 106 20.52 3.00 -31.98
N ASP A 107 19.98 2.00 -31.31
CA ASP A 107 20.77 0.88 -30.77
C ASP A 107 20.96 -0.21 -31.85
N ILE A 108 19.84 -0.63 -32.49
CA ILE A 108 19.83 -1.65 -33.56
C ILE A 108 18.99 -1.16 -34.75
N LEU A 109 19.51 -1.31 -35.97
CA LEU A 109 18.76 -1.12 -37.21
C LEU A 109 18.73 -2.43 -37.99
N TYR A 110 17.55 -3.06 -38.08
CA TYR A 110 17.36 -4.30 -38.81
C TYR A 110 17.15 -4.05 -40.32
N LEU A 111 17.94 -4.73 -41.16
CA LEU A 111 17.80 -4.72 -42.62
C LEU A 111 17.14 -6.02 -43.12
N GLY A 112 17.30 -7.09 -42.36
CA GLY A 112 16.57 -8.35 -42.46
C GLY A 112 16.08 -8.76 -41.08
N TYR A 113 14.80 -9.13 -40.98
CA TYR A 113 14.18 -9.41 -39.69
C TYR A 113 12.91 -10.26 -39.82
N HIS A 114 12.61 -11.02 -38.76
CA HIS A 114 11.30 -11.62 -38.54
C HIS A 114 10.59 -10.87 -37.40
N ILE A 115 9.85 -9.81 -37.75
CA ILE A 115 9.24 -8.92 -36.76
C ILE A 115 8.00 -9.55 -36.11
N ASN A 116 7.97 -9.58 -34.78
CA ASN A 116 6.81 -10.07 -34.02
C ASN A 116 5.99 -8.93 -33.42
N ASN A 117 6.64 -7.81 -33.07
CA ASN A 117 5.96 -6.63 -32.56
C ASN A 117 6.69 -5.35 -33.00
N GLY A 118 5.93 -4.36 -33.41
CA GLY A 118 6.41 -3.07 -33.88
C GLY A 118 5.30 -2.26 -34.51
N PHE A 119 5.63 -1.07 -34.99
CA PHE A 119 4.70 -0.19 -35.70
C PHE A 119 5.45 0.71 -36.69
N LYS A 120 4.78 1.16 -37.75
CA LYS A 120 5.36 2.14 -38.69
C LYS A 120 5.80 3.39 -37.93
N PHE A 121 7.08 3.73 -38.03
CA PHE A 121 7.68 4.90 -37.37
C PHE A 121 7.66 6.12 -38.29
N THR A 122 8.22 5.97 -39.48
CA THR A 122 8.16 6.94 -40.58
C THR A 122 7.92 6.19 -41.89
N ASP A 123 7.89 6.91 -43.01
CA ASP A 123 7.96 6.24 -44.31
C ASP A 123 9.22 5.38 -44.37
N ASN A 124 9.03 4.12 -44.74
CA ASN A 124 10.05 3.10 -44.92
C ASN A 124 10.84 2.71 -43.66
N VAL A 125 10.41 3.14 -42.46
CA VAL A 125 11.02 2.75 -41.17
C VAL A 125 9.95 2.25 -40.20
N ILE A 126 10.22 1.13 -39.55
CA ILE A 126 9.40 0.50 -38.52
C ILE A 126 10.12 0.63 -37.17
N LYS A 127 9.39 1.00 -36.10
CA LYS A 127 9.86 0.87 -34.72
C LYS A 127 9.80 -0.61 -34.32
N ALA A 128 10.95 -1.20 -34.02
CA ALA A 128 11.05 -2.63 -33.70
C ALA A 128 10.99 -2.84 -32.19
N LEU A 129 9.87 -3.40 -31.69
CA LEU A 129 9.68 -3.72 -30.26
C LEU A 129 10.03 -5.17 -29.93
N SER A 130 9.89 -6.07 -30.91
CA SER A 130 10.29 -7.47 -30.80
C SER A 130 10.54 -8.03 -32.19
N THR A 131 11.76 -8.53 -32.42
CA THR A 131 12.18 -9.18 -33.66
C THR A 131 12.81 -10.52 -33.29
N GLN A 132 12.66 -11.48 -34.18
CA GLN A 132 13.44 -12.70 -34.20
C GLN A 132 14.38 -12.66 -35.40
N THR A 133 15.36 -13.57 -35.37
CA THR A 133 16.48 -13.66 -36.32
C THR A 133 17.48 -12.50 -36.21
N THR A 134 18.75 -12.81 -36.47
CA THR A 134 19.88 -11.87 -36.43
C THR A 134 20.71 -11.93 -37.71
N HIS A 135 20.09 -12.28 -38.83
CA HIS A 135 20.83 -12.57 -40.07
C HIS A 135 21.31 -11.34 -40.83
N CYS A 136 20.73 -10.14 -40.60
CA CYS A 136 21.14 -8.91 -41.28
C CYS A 136 20.73 -7.65 -40.51
N TYR A 137 21.66 -7.06 -39.74
CA TYR A 137 21.36 -5.92 -38.89
C TYR A 137 22.60 -5.06 -38.58
N VAL A 138 22.37 -3.77 -38.37
CA VAL A 138 23.38 -2.79 -37.97
C VAL A 138 23.31 -2.59 -36.46
N LEU A 139 24.46 -2.58 -35.80
CA LEU A 139 24.61 -2.18 -34.40
C LEU A 139 25.39 -0.87 -34.32
N ASN A 140 24.91 0.05 -33.47
CA ASN A 140 25.61 1.28 -33.15
C ASN A 140 26.45 1.12 -31.87
N LYS A 141 27.62 1.77 -31.78
CA LYS A 141 28.56 1.65 -30.66
C LYS A 141 27.95 1.79 -29.27
N ARG A 142 26.90 2.59 -29.13
CA ARG A 142 26.22 2.84 -27.85
C ARG A 142 25.66 1.58 -27.20
N ILE A 143 25.48 0.50 -27.96
CA ILE A 143 24.92 -0.76 -27.46
C ILE A 143 25.98 -1.84 -27.20
N PHE A 144 27.22 -1.68 -27.68
CA PHE A 144 28.24 -2.76 -27.64
C PHE A 144 28.55 -3.20 -26.21
N GLN A 145 28.95 -2.25 -25.35
CA GLN A 145 29.27 -2.54 -23.96
C GLN A 145 28.07 -3.12 -23.20
N TYR A 146 26.87 -2.58 -23.45
CA TYR A 146 25.66 -3.07 -22.82
C TYR A 146 25.38 -4.54 -23.19
N ILE A 147 25.56 -4.93 -24.46
CA ILE A 147 25.38 -6.33 -24.87
C ILE A 147 26.42 -7.22 -24.19
N ILE A 148 27.69 -6.82 -24.20
CA ILE A 148 28.79 -7.60 -23.60
C ILE A 148 28.54 -7.80 -22.11
N ASP A 149 28.30 -6.72 -21.36
CA ASP A 149 28.10 -6.77 -19.92
C ASP A 149 26.91 -7.65 -19.52
N ASN A 150 25.79 -7.53 -20.23
CA ASN A 150 24.59 -8.27 -19.86
C ASN A 150 24.71 -9.75 -20.22
N ILE A 151 25.32 -10.09 -21.36
CA ILE A 151 25.57 -11.48 -21.72
C ILE A 151 26.57 -12.12 -20.75
N GLU A 152 27.66 -11.43 -20.39
CA GLU A 152 28.71 -11.98 -19.51
C GLU A 152 28.29 -12.06 -18.03
N LYS A 153 27.51 -11.09 -17.52
CA LYS A 153 26.97 -11.12 -16.14
C LYS A 153 25.91 -12.20 -15.95
N GLU A 154 24.99 -12.39 -16.90
CA GLU A 154 24.05 -13.51 -16.83
C GLU A 154 24.79 -14.85 -16.94
N TRP A 155 25.89 -14.91 -17.70
CA TRP A 155 26.66 -16.13 -17.89
C TRP A 155 27.41 -16.59 -16.63
N SER A 156 28.00 -15.65 -15.89
CA SER A 156 28.80 -15.94 -14.68
C SER A 156 27.96 -16.37 -13.47
N SER A 157 26.63 -16.31 -13.56
CA SER A 157 25.71 -16.74 -12.50
C SER A 157 25.12 -18.16 -12.69
N ILE A 158 25.65 -18.95 -13.63
CA ILE A 158 25.12 -20.30 -13.97
C ILE A 158 26.05 -21.42 -13.46
N PRO A 159 25.60 -22.29 -12.53
CA PRO A 159 26.33 -23.50 -12.11
C PRO A 159 26.46 -24.57 -13.20
N GLU A 160 27.44 -25.47 -13.06
CA GLU A 160 27.72 -26.59 -13.97
C GLU A 160 26.51 -27.55 -14.14
N TYR A 161 26.52 -28.30 -15.26
CA TYR A 161 25.39 -28.97 -15.93
C TYR A 161 24.56 -29.97 -15.08
N SER A 162 24.94 -30.30 -13.84
CA SER A 162 24.37 -31.38 -13.04
C SER A 162 23.14 -31.04 -12.19
N GLU A 163 22.75 -29.76 -12.04
CA GLU A 163 21.66 -29.35 -11.11
C GLU A 163 20.35 -28.89 -11.78
N ARG A 164 20.04 -29.37 -12.98
CA ARG A 164 18.92 -28.84 -13.80
C ARG A 164 17.66 -29.71 -13.80
N ASN A 165 16.82 -29.69 -12.76
CA ASN A 165 15.47 -30.29 -12.90
C ASN A 165 14.30 -29.76 -12.04
N TYR A 166 14.38 -28.60 -11.39
CA TYR A 166 13.18 -28.03 -10.74
C TYR A 166 12.94 -26.53 -11.05
N LEU A 167 14.00 -25.76 -11.33
CA LEU A 167 13.90 -24.33 -11.64
C LEU A 167 13.54 -24.03 -13.12
N GLU A 168 13.78 -24.94 -14.05
CA GLU A 168 13.53 -24.74 -15.49
C GLU A 168 12.02 -24.67 -15.84
N LYS A 169 11.13 -25.16 -14.98
CA LYS A 169 9.67 -25.10 -15.20
C LYS A 169 9.00 -23.80 -14.70
N LEU A 170 9.65 -23.04 -13.81
CA LEU A 170 9.04 -21.89 -13.13
C LEU A 170 9.54 -20.53 -13.67
N ILE A 171 10.66 -20.51 -14.39
CA ILE A 171 11.21 -19.30 -14.99
C ILE A 171 11.44 -19.60 -16.47
N ASN A 172 10.75 -18.89 -17.36
CA ASN A 172 10.84 -19.07 -18.82
C ASN A 172 12.23 -18.61 -19.34
N TRP A 173 13.24 -19.45 -19.14
CA TRP A 173 14.63 -19.27 -19.62
C TRP A 173 14.77 -19.87 -21.02
N ASN A 174 14.43 -19.08 -22.04
CA ASN A 174 14.85 -19.34 -23.42
C ASN A 174 15.89 -18.31 -23.91
N CYS A 175 16.64 -17.68 -23.00
CA CYS A 175 17.61 -16.62 -23.30
C CYS A 175 18.98 -17.15 -23.78
N ARG A 176 19.01 -18.28 -24.52
CA ARG A 176 20.28 -18.81 -25.07
C ARG A 176 20.55 -18.36 -26.51
N ALA A 177 19.51 -17.95 -27.23
CA ALA A 177 19.62 -17.43 -28.59
C ALA A 177 19.75 -15.90 -28.57
N ILE A 178 20.64 -15.37 -29.40
CA ILE A 178 20.96 -13.93 -29.41
C ILE A 178 19.78 -13.05 -29.85
N ASP A 179 18.94 -13.56 -30.75
CA ASP A 179 17.74 -12.86 -31.22
C ASP A 179 16.70 -12.67 -30.09
N LEU A 180 16.49 -13.69 -29.26
CA LEU A 180 15.65 -13.60 -28.07
C LEU A 180 16.23 -12.65 -27.01
N PHE A 181 17.56 -12.63 -26.86
CA PHE A 181 18.24 -11.63 -26.03
C PHE A 181 17.96 -10.21 -26.54
N TYR A 182 18.14 -9.95 -27.84
CA TYR A 182 17.83 -8.63 -28.41
C TYR A 182 16.37 -8.25 -28.26
N ALA A 183 15.43 -9.17 -28.53
CA ALA A 183 14.00 -8.89 -28.36
C ALA A 183 13.66 -8.43 -26.93
N LYS A 184 14.20 -9.10 -25.91
CA LYS A 184 13.88 -8.83 -24.50
C LYS A 184 14.69 -7.68 -23.91
N TRP A 185 16.00 -7.66 -24.13
CA TRP A 185 16.93 -6.80 -23.40
C TRP A 185 17.32 -5.54 -24.14
N VAL A 186 17.19 -5.53 -25.47
CA VAL A 186 17.49 -4.35 -26.29
C VAL A 186 16.20 -3.73 -26.79
N ASN A 187 15.43 -4.44 -27.64
CA ASN A 187 14.24 -3.91 -28.30
C ASN A 187 13.17 -3.48 -27.28
N HIS A 188 12.83 -4.33 -26.31
CA HIS A 188 11.81 -4.00 -25.33
C HIS A 188 12.29 -3.03 -24.24
N ARG A 189 13.45 -3.28 -23.62
CA ARG A 189 13.91 -2.49 -22.45
C ARG A 189 14.51 -1.14 -22.81
N ARG A 190 15.31 -1.06 -23.88
CA ARG A 190 15.92 0.20 -24.31
C ARG A 190 15.07 0.94 -25.32
N ASN A 191 14.18 0.21 -26.02
CA ASN A 191 13.19 0.78 -26.93
C ASN A 191 13.80 1.75 -27.95
N ASN A 192 14.97 1.40 -28.49
CA ASN A 192 15.69 2.21 -29.47
C ASN A 192 16.13 1.41 -30.70
N SER A 193 15.31 0.42 -31.09
CA SER A 193 15.54 -0.42 -32.26
C SER A 193 14.57 -0.08 -33.38
N PHE A 194 15.05 -0.15 -34.62
CA PHE A 194 14.30 0.18 -35.83
C PHE A 194 14.54 -0.86 -36.91
N ALA A 195 13.69 -0.87 -37.94
CA ALA A 195 13.80 -1.80 -39.07
C ALA A 195 13.38 -1.11 -40.37
N LEU A 196 14.04 -1.42 -41.49
CA LEU A 196 13.72 -0.82 -42.80
C LEU A 196 12.63 -1.59 -43.55
N TYR A 197 11.68 -0.86 -44.14
CA TYR A 197 10.61 -1.40 -44.99
C TYR A 197 10.70 -0.84 -46.42
N PRO A 198 10.59 -1.64 -47.48
CA PRO A 198 10.47 -3.10 -47.48
C PRO A 198 11.73 -3.78 -46.93
N ILE A 199 11.63 -5.05 -46.55
CA ILE A 199 12.76 -5.84 -46.05
C ILE A 199 13.87 -5.88 -47.12
N LEU A 200 15.11 -5.59 -46.73
CA LEU A 200 16.26 -5.52 -47.65
C LEU A 200 17.05 -6.82 -47.71
N GLY A 201 17.09 -7.58 -46.61
CA GLY A 201 17.76 -8.87 -46.52
C GLY A 201 16.81 -9.99 -46.09
N PHE A 202 16.63 -10.99 -46.94
CA PHE A 202 15.94 -12.23 -46.60
C PHE A 202 16.92 -13.33 -46.21
N GLN A 203 16.41 -14.36 -45.53
CA GLN A 203 17.14 -15.61 -45.36
C GLN A 203 16.99 -16.48 -46.61
N TYR A 204 18.11 -17.01 -47.09
CA TYR A 204 18.23 -17.85 -48.27
C TYR A 204 17.56 -19.21 -47.99
N PRO A 205 16.57 -19.63 -48.80
CA PRO A 205 15.88 -20.89 -48.58
C PRO A 205 16.86 -22.07 -48.70
N ASN A 206 17.11 -22.75 -47.59
CA ASN A 206 18.05 -23.85 -47.54
C ASN A 206 17.73 -24.81 -46.40
N TYR A 207 18.55 -25.86 -46.30
CA TYR A 207 18.52 -26.77 -45.17
C TYR A 207 19.12 -26.10 -43.93
N SER A 208 18.34 -26.01 -42.86
CA SER A 208 18.79 -25.50 -41.57
C SER A 208 19.43 -26.62 -40.75
N ASP A 209 20.72 -26.46 -40.41
CA ASP A 209 21.46 -27.37 -39.53
C ASP A 209 20.88 -27.40 -38.10
N ILE A 210 20.21 -26.34 -37.66
CA ILE A 210 19.64 -26.21 -36.31
C ILE A 210 18.23 -26.81 -36.25
N GLU A 211 17.40 -26.55 -37.26
CA GLU A 211 16.03 -27.06 -37.32
C GLU A 211 15.91 -28.41 -38.05
N ASN A 212 16.99 -28.89 -38.66
CA ASN A 212 17.08 -30.18 -39.36
C ASN A 212 16.05 -30.38 -40.48
N ARG A 213 15.72 -29.30 -41.23
CA ARG A 213 14.75 -29.31 -42.34
C ARG A 213 15.02 -28.20 -43.36
N MET A 214 14.42 -28.30 -44.55
CA MET A 214 14.37 -27.20 -45.52
C MET A 214 13.43 -26.11 -45.03
N ILE A 215 13.86 -24.85 -45.09
CA ILE A 215 13.06 -23.72 -44.63
C ILE A 215 13.11 -22.57 -45.61
N ASP A 216 11.96 -21.93 -45.82
CA ASP A 216 11.82 -20.67 -46.55
C ASP A 216 10.99 -19.70 -45.72
N TYR A 217 11.63 -18.71 -45.10
CA TYR A 217 10.95 -17.70 -44.29
C TYR A 217 10.54 -16.46 -45.09
N ARG A 218 10.83 -16.37 -46.39
CA ARG A 218 10.65 -15.12 -47.16
C ARG A 218 9.21 -14.62 -47.13
N THR A 219 8.26 -15.51 -47.39
CA THR A 219 6.84 -15.18 -47.40
C THR A 219 6.37 -14.71 -46.03
N ILE A 220 6.70 -15.44 -44.95
CA ILE A 220 6.24 -15.08 -43.60
C ILE A 220 6.92 -13.81 -43.08
N MET A 221 8.20 -13.58 -43.41
CA MET A 221 8.90 -12.33 -43.10
C MET A 221 8.20 -11.16 -43.79
N LYS A 222 7.91 -11.28 -45.09
CA LYS A 222 7.24 -10.25 -45.88
C LYS A 222 5.82 -9.98 -45.36
N GLU A 223 5.00 -11.00 -45.16
CA GLU A 223 3.64 -10.85 -44.63
C GLU A 223 3.60 -10.17 -43.26
N LYS A 224 4.54 -10.51 -42.38
CA LYS A 224 4.64 -9.87 -41.06
C LYS A 224 5.09 -8.42 -41.18
N ALA A 225 6.08 -8.12 -42.02
CA ALA A 225 6.52 -6.74 -42.25
C ALA A 225 5.41 -5.91 -42.91
N ASP A 226 4.73 -6.44 -43.92
CA ASP A 226 3.57 -5.83 -44.57
C ASP A 226 2.48 -5.59 -43.55
N LYS A 227 2.12 -6.58 -42.71
CA LYS A 227 1.14 -6.40 -41.63
C LYS A 227 1.54 -5.31 -40.62
N MET A 228 2.82 -5.21 -40.25
CA MET A 228 3.29 -4.17 -39.33
C MET A 228 3.35 -2.78 -39.98
N TYR A 229 3.67 -2.71 -41.27
CA TYR A 229 3.80 -1.46 -42.02
C TYR A 229 2.45 -0.94 -42.55
N SER A 230 1.57 -1.85 -42.97
CA SER A 230 0.19 -1.60 -43.43
C SER A 230 -0.80 -1.42 -42.30
N GLN A 231 -0.36 -1.46 -41.03
CA GLN A 231 -1.13 -0.91 -39.92
C GLN A 231 -1.34 0.59 -40.21
N ILE A 232 -2.39 0.87 -40.97
CA ILE A 232 -2.99 2.18 -41.15
C ILE A 232 -3.32 2.60 -39.73
N PHE A 233 -2.62 3.63 -39.24
CA PHE A 233 -3.11 4.39 -38.11
C PHE A 233 -4.51 4.82 -38.47
N ILE A 234 -5.52 4.18 -37.86
CA ILE A 234 -6.87 4.70 -37.89
C ILE A 234 -6.73 6.15 -37.47
N LYS A 235 -7.11 7.04 -38.37
CA LYS A 235 -7.10 8.49 -38.24
C LYS A 235 -8.15 8.92 -37.22
N ASN A 236 -8.09 8.37 -36.02
CA ASN A 236 -8.82 8.88 -34.88
C ASN A 236 -7.92 9.94 -34.28
N SER A 237 -8.21 11.20 -34.58
CA SER A 237 -7.76 12.28 -33.71
C SER A 237 -8.13 11.89 -32.28
N LEU A 238 -7.13 11.82 -31.40
CA LEU A 238 -7.40 11.69 -29.98
C LEU A 238 -8.27 12.88 -29.57
N ASP A 239 -9.48 12.60 -29.12
CA ASP A 239 -10.36 13.64 -28.59
C ASP A 239 -10.12 13.81 -27.10
N ILE A 240 -10.02 15.06 -26.66
CA ILE A 240 -9.93 15.37 -25.22
C ILE A 240 -11.34 15.24 -24.67
N LYS A 241 -11.59 14.16 -23.93
CA LYS A 241 -12.90 13.85 -23.38
C LYS A 241 -13.41 14.95 -22.46
N LYS A 242 -12.51 15.53 -21.67
CA LYS A 242 -12.82 16.62 -20.75
C LYS A 242 -11.58 17.42 -20.39
N THR A 243 -11.76 18.73 -20.26
CA THR A 243 -10.73 19.64 -19.72
C THR A 243 -11.13 20.06 -18.32
N PHE A 244 -10.24 19.90 -17.35
CA PHE A 244 -10.39 20.41 -15.99
C PHE A 244 -9.50 21.63 -15.80
N MET A 245 -10.05 22.69 -15.21
CA MET A 245 -9.28 23.84 -14.76
C MET A 245 -9.38 23.97 -13.24
N ILE A 246 -8.25 23.87 -12.56
CA ILE A 246 -8.12 23.95 -11.11
C ILE A 246 -8.16 25.42 -10.70
N ASN A 247 -9.14 25.80 -9.89
CA ASN A 247 -9.29 27.16 -9.39
C ASN A 247 -9.89 27.13 -7.98
N LEU A 248 -9.34 27.94 -7.08
CA LEU A 248 -9.86 28.08 -5.71
C LEU A 248 -11.16 28.88 -5.72
N ASP A 249 -12.15 28.49 -4.91
CA ASP A 249 -13.47 29.15 -4.86
C ASP A 249 -13.41 30.64 -4.51
N ARG A 250 -12.44 31.07 -3.72
CA ARG A 250 -12.24 32.50 -3.43
C ARG A 250 -11.55 33.28 -4.57
N ARG A 251 -10.87 32.60 -5.51
CA ARG A 251 -10.05 33.23 -6.57
C ARG A 251 -10.84 33.37 -7.88
N GLN A 252 -12.06 33.93 -7.77
CA GLN A 252 -12.91 34.20 -8.93
C GLN A 252 -12.29 35.24 -9.88
N ASP A 253 -11.41 36.10 -9.35
CA ASP A 253 -10.57 37.04 -10.11
C ASP A 253 -9.72 36.32 -11.16
N ARG A 254 -9.01 35.25 -10.77
CA ARG A 254 -8.17 34.44 -11.66
C ARG A 254 -8.99 33.69 -12.68
N TRP A 255 -10.10 33.08 -12.26
CA TRP A 255 -11.03 32.42 -13.15
C TRP A 255 -11.50 33.37 -14.26
N ASN A 256 -12.02 34.54 -13.90
CA ASN A 256 -12.53 35.52 -14.86
C ASN A 256 -11.43 35.99 -15.84
N LYS A 257 -10.23 36.23 -15.33
CA LYS A 257 -9.06 36.59 -16.14
C LYS A 257 -8.70 35.48 -17.13
N MET A 258 -8.64 34.23 -16.67
CA MET A 258 -8.29 33.07 -17.50
C MET A 258 -9.31 32.83 -18.60
N MET A 259 -10.61 32.88 -18.28
CA MET A 259 -11.68 32.71 -19.27
C MET A 259 -11.65 33.80 -20.34
N LYS A 260 -11.29 35.04 -19.98
CA LYS A 260 -11.10 36.14 -20.93
C LYS A 260 -9.92 35.86 -21.87
N ILE A 261 -8.75 35.49 -21.32
CA ILE A 261 -7.55 35.17 -22.11
C ILE A 261 -7.81 34.01 -23.07
N LEU A 262 -8.45 32.93 -22.61
CA LEU A 262 -8.77 31.78 -23.43
C LEU A 262 -9.71 32.14 -24.59
N LYS A 263 -10.72 32.97 -24.32
CA LYS A 263 -11.63 33.47 -25.36
C LYS A 263 -10.90 34.33 -26.40
N GLU A 264 -10.01 35.22 -25.96
CA GLU A 264 -9.18 36.06 -26.84
C GLU A 264 -8.20 35.23 -27.70
N LYS A 265 -7.74 34.09 -27.18
CA LYS A 265 -6.86 33.15 -27.89
C LYS A 265 -7.61 32.08 -28.70
N ASN A 266 -8.92 32.28 -28.96
CA ASN A 266 -9.78 31.36 -29.73
C ASN A 266 -9.83 29.93 -29.18
N PHE A 267 -9.76 29.77 -27.86
CA PHE A 267 -10.00 28.48 -27.21
C PHE A 267 -11.49 28.32 -26.89
N ASP A 268 -12.04 27.13 -27.14
CA ASP A 268 -13.43 26.81 -26.84
C ASP A 268 -13.62 26.62 -25.33
N ILE A 269 -14.01 27.70 -24.67
CA ILE A 269 -14.26 27.75 -23.23
C ILE A 269 -15.39 26.81 -22.77
N SER A 270 -16.29 26.37 -23.66
CA SER A 270 -17.39 25.46 -23.30
C SER A 270 -16.90 24.07 -22.91
N LYS A 271 -15.68 23.71 -23.34
CA LYS A 271 -15.04 22.42 -23.04
C LYS A 271 -14.35 22.39 -21.68
N ILE A 272 -14.30 23.52 -20.97
CA ILE A 272 -13.62 23.64 -19.67
C ILE A 272 -14.61 23.38 -18.55
N THR A 273 -14.28 22.40 -17.72
CA THR A 273 -14.94 22.15 -16.44
C THR A 273 -14.11 22.75 -15.31
N ARG A 274 -14.68 23.71 -14.58
CA ARG A 274 -14.07 24.23 -13.35
C ARG A 274 -14.01 23.11 -12.31
N PHE A 275 -12.84 22.90 -11.73
CA PHE A 275 -12.66 22.09 -10.55
C PHE A 275 -12.45 23.01 -9.34
N SER A 276 -13.34 22.92 -8.34
CA SER A 276 -13.18 23.62 -7.07
C SER A 276 -11.96 23.04 -6.35
N ALA A 277 -10.86 23.80 -6.38
CA ALA A 277 -9.59 23.38 -5.80
C ALA A 277 -9.70 23.35 -4.27
N ILE A 278 -8.93 22.44 -3.65
CA ILE A 278 -8.87 22.33 -2.20
C ILE A 278 -8.06 23.49 -1.64
N ASP A 279 -8.74 24.39 -0.92
CA ASP A 279 -8.10 25.47 -0.17
C ASP A 279 -7.47 24.89 1.10
N GLY A 280 -6.16 24.69 1.07
CA GLY A 280 -5.43 24.09 2.19
C GLY A 280 -5.56 24.87 3.50
N ARG A 281 -5.91 26.16 3.47
CA ARG A 281 -6.07 26.98 4.68
C ARG A 281 -7.33 26.60 5.47
N THR A 282 -8.37 26.13 4.77
CA THR A 282 -9.67 25.80 5.37
C THR A 282 -9.99 24.31 5.33
N HIS A 283 -9.29 23.51 4.53
CA HIS A 283 -9.53 22.08 4.39
C HIS A 283 -8.97 21.30 5.60
N ASP A 284 -9.79 20.39 6.15
CA ASP A 284 -9.34 19.43 7.15
C ASP A 284 -8.68 18.23 6.46
N PHE A 285 -7.36 18.12 6.59
CA PHE A 285 -6.57 17.05 6.01
C PHE A 285 -6.65 15.72 6.78
N SER A 286 -7.39 15.65 7.91
CA SER A 286 -7.44 14.46 8.79
C SER A 286 -7.69 13.13 8.05
N GLN A 287 -8.55 13.14 7.04
CA GLN A 287 -8.89 11.96 6.23
C GLN A 287 -7.86 11.66 5.12
N ASP A 288 -7.09 12.66 4.71
CA ASP A 288 -6.11 12.60 3.65
C ASP A 288 -4.68 12.32 4.19
N LEU A 289 -4.51 12.30 5.52
CA LEU A 289 -3.21 12.13 6.20
C LEU A 289 -2.42 10.91 5.69
N ARG A 290 -3.09 9.81 5.35
CA ARG A 290 -2.42 8.62 4.78
C ARG A 290 -1.64 8.94 3.49
N LEU A 291 -2.11 9.88 2.68
CA LEU A 291 -1.42 10.31 1.46
C LEU A 291 -0.12 11.07 1.77
N PHE A 292 0.02 11.67 2.96
CA PHE A 292 1.11 12.61 3.27
C PHE A 292 2.04 12.16 4.43
N VAL A 293 1.66 11.14 5.23
CA VAL A 293 2.33 10.77 6.50
C VAL A 293 3.28 9.56 6.38
N ASN A 294 3.43 8.95 5.21
CA ASN A 294 4.34 7.81 4.99
C ASN A 294 5.81 8.29 4.87
N ILE A 295 6.39 8.76 5.99
CA ILE A 295 7.65 9.52 6.04
C ILE A 295 8.84 8.57 6.25
N ASP A 296 9.46 8.15 5.14
CA ASP A 296 10.89 7.86 5.11
C ASP A 296 11.54 8.83 4.11
N LEU A 297 12.15 9.89 4.66
CA LEU A 297 12.81 10.95 3.88
C LEU A 297 14.09 10.45 3.21
N SER A 298 14.64 9.29 3.60
CA SER A 298 15.88 8.73 3.03
C SER A 298 15.71 8.23 1.59
N ILE A 299 14.45 8.01 1.15
CA ILE A 299 14.10 7.50 -0.19
C ILE A 299 13.87 8.64 -1.20
N ILE A 300 13.80 9.89 -0.75
CA ILE A 300 13.58 11.04 -1.65
C ILE A 300 14.78 11.18 -2.59
N LYS A 301 14.53 11.06 -3.89
CA LYS A 301 15.59 11.18 -4.90
C LYS A 301 15.91 12.64 -5.18
N ASN A 302 15.00 13.57 -4.94
CA ASN A 302 15.12 14.97 -5.35
C ASN A 302 15.97 15.84 -4.39
N PRO A 303 16.52 16.97 -4.87
CA PRO A 303 17.34 17.87 -4.05
C PRO A 303 16.52 18.81 -3.15
N TYR A 304 15.20 18.88 -3.32
CA TYR A 304 14.33 19.78 -2.57
C TYR A 304 13.72 19.09 -1.34
N LYS A 305 13.41 19.87 -0.30
CA LYS A 305 12.75 19.35 0.92
C LYS A 305 11.37 18.79 0.59
N SER A 306 10.86 17.90 1.45
CA SER A 306 9.47 17.38 1.34
C SER A 306 8.44 18.51 1.30
N HIS A 307 7.14 18.20 1.15
CA HIS A 307 6.09 19.23 1.19
C HIS A 307 6.04 20.05 2.50
N GLU A 308 6.82 19.68 3.54
CA GLU A 308 6.91 20.34 4.85
C GLU A 308 5.55 20.53 5.55
N PHE A 309 4.57 19.71 5.16
CA PHE A 309 3.16 19.84 5.54
C PHE A 309 2.58 21.26 5.37
N ARG A 310 3.09 22.01 4.39
CA ARG A 310 2.55 23.33 4.05
C ARG A 310 1.15 23.17 3.48
N LYS A 311 0.18 23.81 4.13
CA LYS A 311 -1.25 23.64 3.82
C LYS A 311 -1.58 23.90 2.35
N GLY A 312 -1.08 24.99 1.77
CA GLY A 312 -1.22 25.27 0.33
C GLY A 312 -0.68 24.16 -0.58
N VAL A 313 0.48 23.57 -0.27
CA VAL A 313 1.10 22.49 -1.05
C VAL A 313 0.26 21.21 -0.97
N LEU A 314 -0.23 20.87 0.23
CA LEU A 314 -1.12 19.72 0.43
C LEU A 314 -2.46 19.90 -0.31
N GLY A 315 -3.02 21.11 -0.30
CA GLY A 315 -4.25 21.45 -1.02
C GLY A 315 -4.09 21.31 -2.54
N CYS A 316 -2.97 21.79 -3.09
CA CYS A 316 -2.62 21.60 -4.50
C CYS A 316 -2.51 20.09 -4.83
N ALA A 317 -1.71 19.33 -4.08
CA ALA A 317 -1.54 17.90 -4.29
C ALA A 317 -2.86 17.12 -4.24
N LEU A 318 -3.71 17.41 -3.25
CA LEU A 318 -4.99 16.75 -3.10
C LEU A 318 -5.97 17.09 -4.24
N SER A 319 -5.89 18.31 -4.79
CA SER A 319 -6.71 18.73 -5.92
C SER A 319 -6.42 17.91 -7.18
N HIS A 320 -5.14 17.75 -7.54
CA HIS A 320 -4.73 16.89 -8.66
C HIS A 320 -5.11 15.42 -8.42
N TYR A 321 -4.85 14.89 -7.22
CA TYR A 321 -5.21 13.53 -6.87
C TYR A 321 -6.73 13.25 -7.00
N LYS A 322 -7.58 14.18 -6.55
CA LYS A 322 -9.04 14.07 -6.70
C LYS A 322 -9.46 14.09 -8.17
N ILE A 323 -8.86 14.94 -9.00
CA ILE A 323 -9.10 14.92 -10.45
C ILE A 323 -8.71 13.56 -11.06
N TRP A 324 -7.57 12.99 -10.66
CA TRP A 324 -7.18 11.65 -11.14
C TRP A 324 -8.22 10.59 -10.75
N LYS A 325 -8.73 10.61 -9.51
CA LYS A 325 -9.81 9.71 -9.07
C LYS A 325 -11.08 9.88 -9.91
N ILE A 326 -11.48 11.12 -10.20
CA ILE A 326 -12.63 11.41 -11.09
C ILE A 326 -12.40 10.80 -12.48
N ILE A 327 -11.23 11.06 -13.08
CA ILE A 327 -10.84 10.49 -14.39
C ILE A 327 -10.91 8.96 -14.39
N ASN A 328 -10.46 8.32 -13.30
CA ASN A 328 -10.45 6.87 -13.18
C ASN A 328 -11.87 6.27 -13.08
N CYS A 329 -12.85 7.04 -12.59
CA CYS A 329 -14.26 6.65 -12.50
C CYS A 329 -15.07 7.02 -13.77
N ASP A 330 -14.83 8.18 -14.37
CA ASP A 330 -15.62 8.76 -15.48
C ASP A 330 -15.36 8.11 -16.86
N SER A 331 -14.41 7.19 -16.95
CA SER A 331 -14.05 6.52 -18.19
C SER A 331 -13.96 5.02 -18.00
N ASN A 332 -14.43 4.24 -18.98
CA ASN A 332 -14.23 2.80 -19.03
C ASN A 332 -13.03 2.40 -19.90
N ASN A 333 -12.47 3.34 -20.68
CA ASN A 333 -11.38 3.09 -21.60
C ASN A 333 -10.06 3.67 -21.07
N ASN A 334 -9.05 2.82 -20.90
CA ASN A 334 -7.72 3.21 -20.40
C ASN A 334 -6.98 4.23 -21.28
N ASN A 335 -7.42 4.41 -22.53
CA ASN A 335 -6.85 5.33 -23.50
C ASN A 335 -7.60 6.66 -23.59
N ASP A 336 -8.71 6.86 -22.87
CA ASP A 336 -9.38 8.17 -22.84
C ASP A 336 -8.44 9.24 -22.26
N ILE A 337 -8.48 10.44 -22.85
CA ILE A 337 -7.57 11.54 -22.56
C ILE A 337 -8.32 12.69 -21.91
N PHE A 338 -7.66 13.28 -20.93
CA PHE A 338 -8.13 14.43 -20.17
C PHE A 338 -7.04 15.49 -20.16
N MET A 339 -7.44 16.76 -20.21
CA MET A 339 -6.54 17.89 -20.06
C MET A 339 -6.75 18.52 -18.68
N ILE A 340 -5.67 18.83 -17.98
CA ILE A 340 -5.69 19.47 -16.66
C ILE A 340 -4.87 20.74 -16.77
N LEU A 341 -5.46 21.86 -16.34
CA LEU A 341 -4.88 23.20 -16.36
C LEU A 341 -5.03 23.85 -14.97
N GLU A 342 -4.07 24.66 -14.57
CA GLU A 342 -4.19 25.58 -13.42
C GLU A 342 -4.66 26.97 -13.88
N ASP A 343 -5.12 27.81 -12.95
CA ASP A 343 -5.72 29.12 -13.25
C ASP A 343 -4.72 30.26 -13.51
N ASP A 344 -3.42 29.98 -13.45
CA ASP A 344 -2.33 30.95 -13.59
C ASP A 344 -1.43 30.71 -14.81
N ILE A 345 -1.87 29.87 -15.75
CA ILE A 345 -1.15 29.61 -17.00
C ILE A 345 -1.12 30.80 -17.96
N GLN A 346 -0.05 30.89 -18.74
CA GLN A 346 0.04 31.67 -19.96
C GLN A 346 -0.01 30.72 -21.15
N ILE A 347 -0.67 31.13 -22.22
CA ILE A 347 -0.96 30.27 -23.38
C ILE A 347 -0.38 30.91 -24.63
N VAL A 348 0.29 30.12 -25.47
CA VAL A 348 0.87 30.59 -26.73
C VAL A 348 -0.19 30.93 -27.78
N ASP A 349 0.18 31.74 -28.77
CA ASP A 349 -0.67 31.96 -29.94
C ASP A 349 -0.92 30.66 -30.72
N ASN A 350 -2.13 30.57 -31.29
CA ASN A 350 -2.61 29.40 -32.03
C ASN A 350 -2.55 28.10 -31.20
N PHE A 351 -2.78 28.19 -29.89
CA PHE A 351 -2.72 27.05 -28.97
C PHE A 351 -3.56 25.86 -29.44
N SER A 352 -4.83 26.07 -29.81
CA SER A 352 -5.71 24.99 -30.29
C SER A 352 -5.10 24.25 -31.48
N GLN A 353 -4.56 24.97 -32.46
CA GLN A 353 -3.93 24.37 -33.65
C GLN A 353 -2.66 23.59 -33.29
N LYS A 354 -1.85 24.11 -32.35
CA LYS A 354 -0.64 23.43 -31.87
C LYS A 354 -1.00 22.20 -31.05
N LEU A 355 -2.01 22.28 -30.19
CA LEU A 355 -2.53 21.16 -29.40
C LEU A 355 -3.08 20.07 -30.31
N ASP A 356 -3.84 20.41 -31.36
CA ASP A 356 -4.35 19.44 -32.33
C ASP A 356 -3.21 18.71 -33.05
N LYS A 357 -2.12 19.41 -33.40
CA LYS A 357 -0.90 18.78 -33.94
C LYS A 357 -0.30 17.79 -32.94
N ILE A 358 -0.18 18.18 -31.67
CA ILE A 358 0.34 17.30 -30.61
C ILE A 358 -0.56 16.08 -30.42
N LEU A 359 -1.88 16.25 -30.33
CA LEU A 359 -2.84 15.15 -30.19
C LEU A 359 -2.80 14.18 -31.37
N LYS A 360 -2.58 14.69 -32.59
CA LYS A 360 -2.40 13.88 -33.80
C LYS A 360 -1.07 13.11 -33.82
N ILE A 361 -0.03 13.63 -33.18
CA ILE A 361 1.23 12.88 -33.01
C ILE A 361 1.02 11.80 -31.94
N LEU A 362 0.45 12.19 -30.79
CA LEU A 362 0.17 11.32 -29.66
C LEU A 362 -0.86 10.22 -29.96
N SER A 363 -1.72 10.39 -30.99
CA SER A 363 -2.66 9.35 -31.43
C SER A 363 -1.95 8.14 -31.98
N ASN A 364 -0.70 8.34 -32.43
CA ASN A 364 0.11 7.30 -33.02
C ASN A 364 1.00 6.59 -31.99
N ASP A 365 0.95 7.02 -30.72
CA ASP A 365 1.71 6.44 -29.63
C ASP A 365 0.79 5.98 -28.50
N ASN A 366 0.75 4.67 -28.26
CA ASN A 366 -0.05 4.10 -27.17
C ASN A 366 0.71 3.94 -25.86
N ASN A 367 2.01 4.28 -25.83
CA ASN A 367 2.87 4.03 -24.68
C ASN A 367 2.84 5.16 -23.66
N TRP A 368 2.49 6.39 -24.07
CA TRP A 368 2.49 7.53 -23.17
C TRP A 368 1.32 7.45 -22.17
N ASN A 369 1.59 7.91 -20.95
CA ASN A 369 0.62 7.98 -19.87
C ASN A 369 0.28 9.43 -19.53
N LEU A 370 1.26 10.31 -19.66
CA LEU A 370 1.21 11.72 -19.29
C LEU A 370 1.99 12.54 -20.33
N THR A 371 1.47 13.69 -20.75
CA THR A 371 2.20 14.65 -21.59
C THR A 371 2.06 16.06 -21.01
N PHE A 372 3.16 16.64 -20.56
CA PHE A 372 3.18 18.02 -20.07
C PHE A 372 3.06 18.99 -21.24
N LEU A 373 2.14 19.94 -21.12
CA LEU A 373 1.95 21.02 -22.11
C LEU A 373 2.93 22.16 -21.85
N GLY A 374 3.43 22.28 -20.61
CA GLY A 374 4.48 23.20 -20.22
C GLY A 374 5.29 22.64 -19.06
N PHE A 375 6.55 23.06 -18.96
CA PHE A 375 7.45 22.65 -17.90
C PHE A 375 8.47 23.77 -17.63
N THR A 376 8.58 24.24 -16.39
CA THR A 376 9.41 25.40 -16.02
C THR A 376 10.87 24.98 -15.80
N ASP A 377 11.84 25.83 -16.13
CA ASP A 377 13.29 25.60 -15.94
C ASP A 377 13.80 24.26 -16.50
N ASP A 378 13.23 23.86 -17.64
CA ASP A 378 13.53 22.61 -18.33
C ASP A 378 14.86 22.71 -19.10
N LYS A 379 15.97 22.52 -18.39
CA LYS A 379 17.30 22.47 -19.01
C LYS A 379 17.48 21.12 -19.71
N ASP A 380 18.03 21.14 -20.92
CA ASP A 380 18.30 19.96 -21.76
C ASP A 380 19.46 19.07 -21.24
N LEU A 381 19.61 19.00 -19.91
CA LEU A 381 20.74 18.39 -19.20
C LEU A 381 20.45 16.97 -18.71
N ASN A 382 19.23 16.46 -18.88
CA ASN A 382 18.73 15.27 -18.20
C ASN A 382 18.51 14.08 -19.15
N SER A 383 19.23 14.02 -20.27
CA SER A 383 19.16 12.91 -21.24
C SER A 383 17.76 12.64 -21.80
N ASP A 384 16.91 13.67 -21.91
CA ASP A 384 15.58 13.54 -22.50
C ASP A 384 15.67 13.30 -24.00
N ILE A 385 14.83 12.40 -24.49
CA ILE A 385 14.93 11.92 -25.87
C ILE A 385 13.82 12.56 -26.69
N MET A 386 14.16 13.19 -27.81
CA MET A 386 13.17 13.58 -28.80
C MET A 386 12.54 12.33 -29.40
N ILE A 387 11.25 12.10 -29.16
CA ILE A 387 10.54 10.93 -29.71
C ILE A 387 9.79 11.31 -31.00
N TYR A 388 9.25 12.54 -31.04
CA TYR A 388 8.59 13.09 -32.21
C TYR A 388 8.94 14.57 -32.34
N GLU A 389 8.79 15.15 -33.53
CA GLU A 389 8.92 16.59 -33.70
C GLU A 389 7.94 17.31 -32.75
N GLY A 390 8.45 18.19 -31.90
CA GLY A 390 7.65 18.89 -30.91
C GLY A 390 7.40 18.14 -29.60
N ILE A 391 7.86 16.89 -29.44
CA ILE A 391 7.62 16.05 -28.25
C ILE A 391 8.88 15.33 -27.79
N LYS A 392 9.31 15.63 -26.56
CA LYS A 392 10.38 14.90 -25.87
C LYS A 392 9.79 13.95 -24.83
N LYS A 393 10.43 12.80 -24.64
CA LYS A 393 10.18 11.90 -23.52
C LYS A 393 11.12 12.25 -22.38
N PHE A 394 10.54 12.38 -21.18
CA PHE A 394 11.33 12.52 -19.96
C PHE A 394 12.14 11.25 -19.71
N SER A 395 13.42 11.42 -19.37
CA SER A 395 14.24 10.35 -18.81
C SER A 395 13.79 10.02 -17.39
N GLY A 396 14.10 8.80 -16.94
CA GLY A 396 13.93 8.39 -15.53
C GLY A 396 15.09 8.83 -14.64
N GLU A 397 16.00 9.68 -15.14
CA GLU A 397 17.16 10.15 -14.37
C GLU A 397 16.76 11.18 -13.33
N LYS A 398 17.53 11.24 -12.24
CA LYS A 398 17.31 12.20 -11.15
C LYS A 398 17.41 13.63 -11.69
N ARG A 399 16.39 14.45 -11.41
CA ARG A 399 16.35 15.86 -11.82
C ARG A 399 16.75 16.79 -10.68
N ILE A 400 17.47 17.87 -11.03
CA ILE A 400 17.80 18.98 -10.10
C ILE A 400 17.15 20.31 -10.49
N ASN A 401 16.74 20.43 -11.75
CA ASN A 401 16.02 21.56 -12.33
C ASN A 401 14.74 21.03 -12.98
N GLY A 402 13.80 21.90 -13.30
CA GLY A 402 12.53 21.50 -13.90
C GLY A 402 11.40 21.39 -12.88
N GLY A 403 10.20 21.87 -13.21
CA GLY A 403 9.04 21.72 -12.34
C GLY A 403 7.73 22.29 -12.91
N GLY A 404 6.65 22.14 -12.13
CA GLY A 404 5.32 22.66 -12.43
C GLY A 404 4.32 21.62 -12.95
N THR A 405 3.09 21.70 -12.43
CA THR A 405 1.91 20.90 -12.82
C THR A 405 0.81 21.71 -13.50
N PHE A 406 1.14 22.93 -13.93
CA PHE A 406 0.18 23.93 -14.38
C PHE A 406 -0.55 23.59 -15.69
N GLY A 407 -0.04 22.64 -16.49
CA GLY A 407 -0.77 22.14 -17.65
C GLY A 407 -0.27 20.82 -18.21
N TYR A 408 -1.13 19.81 -18.28
CA TYR A 408 -0.79 18.50 -18.84
C TYR A 408 -1.99 17.72 -19.39
N LEU A 409 -1.71 16.81 -20.33
CA LEU A 409 -2.61 15.77 -20.81
C LEU A 409 -2.34 14.47 -20.06
N ILE A 410 -3.37 13.75 -19.67
CA ILE A 410 -3.25 12.46 -19.00
C ILE A 410 -4.23 11.44 -19.58
N ARG A 411 -3.77 10.21 -19.78
CA ARG A 411 -4.65 9.07 -20.08
C ARG A 411 -5.26 8.53 -18.78
N LYS A 412 -6.44 7.91 -18.84
CA LYS A 412 -6.99 7.16 -17.69
C LYS A 412 -5.97 6.17 -17.11
N SER A 413 -5.23 5.46 -17.96
CA SER A 413 -4.14 4.57 -17.53
C SER A 413 -3.05 5.28 -16.74
N GLY A 414 -2.67 6.50 -17.11
CA GLY A 414 -1.72 7.34 -16.37
C GLY A 414 -2.28 7.78 -15.02
N ALA A 415 -3.53 8.25 -14.99
CA ALA A 415 -4.21 8.61 -13.74
C ALA A 415 -4.27 7.42 -12.78
N LYS A 416 -4.64 6.23 -13.26
CA LYS A 416 -4.65 5.00 -12.47
C LYS A 416 -3.28 4.65 -11.89
N LYS A 417 -2.19 4.80 -12.67
CA LYS A 417 -0.83 4.55 -12.19
C LYS A 417 -0.42 5.55 -11.10
N LEU A 418 -0.65 6.84 -11.31
CA LEU A 418 -0.34 7.88 -10.33
C LEU A 418 -1.16 7.73 -9.04
N ILE A 419 -2.45 7.39 -9.12
CA ILE A 419 -3.28 7.06 -7.96
C ILE A 419 -2.72 5.86 -7.21
N THR A 420 -2.35 4.80 -7.94
CA THR A 420 -1.79 3.59 -7.32
C THR A 420 -0.53 3.95 -6.54
N ILE A 421 0.39 4.70 -7.15
CA ILE A 421 1.63 5.14 -6.50
C ILE A 421 1.32 6.04 -5.31
N ALA A 422 0.41 7.01 -5.44
CA ALA A 422 0.02 7.89 -4.33
C ALA A 422 -0.61 7.10 -3.16
N ASP A 423 -1.45 6.10 -3.45
CA ASP A 423 -2.14 5.28 -2.45
C ASP A 423 -1.20 4.29 -1.74
N THR A 424 -0.12 3.86 -2.41
CA THR A 424 0.87 2.91 -1.88
C THR A 424 2.07 3.58 -1.23
N ASP A 425 2.66 4.59 -1.89
CA ASP A 425 3.92 5.22 -1.51
C ASP A 425 3.73 6.59 -0.84
N GLY A 426 2.54 7.21 -0.97
CA GLY A 426 2.26 8.57 -0.53
C GLY A 426 2.78 9.66 -1.48
N ILE A 427 2.20 10.86 -1.37
CA ILE A 427 2.63 12.09 -2.04
C ILE A 427 3.58 12.82 -1.10
N ARG A 428 4.88 12.50 -1.20
CA ARG A 428 5.92 12.93 -0.22
C ARG A 428 6.47 14.34 -0.46
N GLN A 429 6.17 14.93 -1.61
CA GLN A 429 6.66 16.22 -2.04
C GLN A 429 5.51 17.05 -2.61
N ALA A 430 5.80 18.27 -3.04
CA ALA A 430 4.88 18.98 -3.92
C ALA A 430 4.55 18.10 -5.14
N ILE A 431 3.33 18.28 -5.68
CA ILE A 431 2.74 17.35 -6.63
C ILE A 431 3.54 17.22 -7.93
N ASP A 432 4.19 18.29 -8.35
CA ASP A 432 5.13 18.32 -9.47
C ASP A 432 6.32 17.39 -9.24
N TRP A 433 7.00 17.53 -8.11
CA TRP A 433 8.14 16.69 -7.74
C TRP A 433 7.74 15.23 -7.50
N PHE A 434 6.54 15.00 -6.95
CA PHE A 434 5.97 13.66 -6.87
C PHE A 434 5.84 13.02 -8.25
N MET A 435 5.32 13.75 -9.25
CA MET A 435 5.17 13.25 -10.62
C MET A 435 6.52 13.04 -11.32
N ILE A 436 7.49 13.94 -11.13
CA ILE A 436 8.85 13.83 -11.67
C ILE A 436 9.53 12.54 -11.22
N GLU A 437 9.40 12.17 -9.94
CA GLU A 437 10.00 10.93 -9.41
C GLU A 437 9.45 9.66 -10.05
N GLN A 438 8.34 9.73 -10.80
CA GLN A 438 7.71 8.58 -11.43
C GLN A 438 7.98 8.49 -12.93
N PHE A 439 8.85 9.31 -13.52
CA PHE A 439 9.12 9.25 -14.97
C PHE A 439 9.76 7.93 -15.43
N ASP A 440 10.35 7.16 -14.51
CA ASP A 440 10.81 5.78 -14.72
C ASP A 440 9.66 4.75 -14.74
N LYS A 441 8.54 5.02 -14.08
CA LYS A 441 7.37 4.12 -13.95
C LYS A 441 6.17 4.52 -14.82
N VAL A 442 6.06 5.81 -15.13
CA VAL A 442 4.96 6.45 -15.85
C VAL A 442 5.58 7.11 -17.08
N CYS A 443 5.25 6.57 -18.26
CA CYS A 443 5.80 7.08 -19.51
C CYS A 443 5.30 8.51 -19.75
N SER A 444 6.20 9.48 -19.53
CA SER A 444 5.85 10.89 -19.45
C SER A 444 6.56 11.68 -20.54
N TYR A 445 5.81 12.45 -21.31
CA TYR A 445 6.28 13.30 -22.39
C TYR A 445 6.14 14.78 -22.03
N LYS A 446 6.76 15.65 -22.83
CA LYS A 446 6.59 17.10 -22.79
C LYS A 446 6.57 17.69 -24.19
N CYS A 447 5.80 18.76 -24.35
CA CYS A 447 5.85 19.62 -25.54
C CYS A 447 7.16 20.42 -25.57
N ASN A 448 7.83 20.42 -26.71
CA ASN A 448 9.07 21.17 -26.94
C ASN A 448 9.01 21.87 -28.32
N PRO A 449 8.63 23.16 -28.40
CA PRO A 449 8.48 24.11 -27.29
C PRO A 449 7.20 23.90 -26.47
N SER A 450 7.18 24.45 -25.25
CA SER A 450 5.99 24.44 -24.38
C SER A 450 4.82 25.22 -25.01
N LEU A 451 3.61 24.70 -24.82
CA LEU A 451 2.35 25.32 -25.26
C LEU A 451 1.73 26.20 -24.18
N VAL A 452 2.04 25.93 -22.92
CA VAL A 452 1.68 26.77 -21.77
C VAL A 452 2.89 27.03 -20.90
N SER A 453 2.89 28.13 -20.16
CA SER A 453 3.90 28.48 -19.15
C SER A 453 3.21 29.02 -17.89
N SER A 454 3.92 29.13 -16.77
CA SER A 454 3.45 29.85 -15.59
C SER A 454 4.61 30.69 -15.05
N LEU A 455 4.32 31.87 -14.51
CA LEU A 455 5.34 32.77 -13.97
C LEU A 455 5.81 32.24 -12.61
N SER A 456 7.10 31.92 -12.48
CA SER A 456 7.65 31.45 -11.21
C SER A 456 7.80 32.61 -10.21
N THR A 457 7.82 32.32 -8.91
CA THR A 457 8.14 33.34 -7.88
C THR A 457 9.57 33.86 -8.00
N PHE A 458 10.49 33.06 -8.56
CA PHE A 458 11.86 33.48 -8.86
C PHE A 458 11.92 34.56 -9.95
N ASP A 459 10.87 34.68 -10.77
CA ASP A 459 10.72 35.72 -11.80
C ASP A 459 9.97 36.97 -11.27
N GLY A 460 9.82 37.11 -9.95
CA GLY A 460 9.22 38.28 -9.31
C GLY A 460 7.70 38.28 -9.20
N ASN A 461 7.04 37.13 -9.44
CA ASN A 461 5.59 37.01 -9.30
C ASN A 461 5.18 36.75 -7.83
N ASN A 462 4.67 37.78 -7.15
CA ASN A 462 4.25 37.70 -5.74
C ASN A 462 2.82 37.17 -5.52
N ASP A 463 2.06 36.85 -6.56
CA ASP A 463 0.69 36.33 -6.46
C ASP A 463 0.70 34.80 -6.57
N SER A 464 1.19 34.09 -5.56
CA SER A 464 1.08 32.62 -5.47
C SER A 464 0.49 32.19 -4.15
N ASP A 465 -0.69 31.58 -4.17
CA ASP A 465 -1.38 31.10 -2.97
C ASP A 465 -0.70 29.87 -2.34
N VAL A 466 0.06 29.10 -3.12
CA VAL A 466 0.79 27.91 -2.64
C VAL A 466 2.19 28.27 -2.16
N GLN A 467 2.89 29.16 -2.86
CA GLN A 467 4.29 29.47 -2.56
C GLN A 467 4.44 30.50 -1.43
N ASN A 468 3.43 31.36 -1.22
CA ASN A 468 3.42 32.35 -0.13
C ASN A 468 2.85 31.83 1.20
N ASP A 469 2.19 30.66 1.22
CA ASP A 469 1.64 30.06 2.45
C ASP A 469 2.70 29.25 3.20
N ILE A 470 3.16 29.78 4.33
CA ILE A 470 4.16 29.16 5.22
C ILE A 470 3.46 28.37 6.34
N SER A 471 2.13 28.40 6.43
CA SER A 471 1.40 27.74 7.53
C SER A 471 1.53 26.22 7.46
N LYS A 472 1.91 25.62 8.58
CA LYS A 472 2.11 24.17 8.72
C LYS A 472 0.89 23.53 9.39
N PHE A 473 0.60 22.31 8.99
CA PHE A 473 -0.39 21.47 9.66
C PHE A 473 0.23 20.86 10.95
N GLU A 474 -0.34 21.13 12.12
CA GLU A 474 0.25 20.80 13.44
C GLU A 474 -0.18 19.46 14.07
N SER A 475 -1.11 18.71 13.48
CA SER A 475 -1.49 17.41 14.05
C SER A 475 -0.76 16.25 13.38
N LEU A 476 0.31 15.78 14.04
CA LEU A 476 0.64 14.36 14.22
C LEU A 476 2.04 14.23 14.84
N ARG A 477 2.09 13.71 16.06
CA ARG A 477 3.26 12.94 16.50
C ARG A 477 3.42 11.79 15.51
N SER A 478 4.58 11.72 14.86
CA SER A 478 4.97 10.68 13.91
C SER A 478 4.57 9.28 14.40
N PRO A 479 3.62 8.59 13.73
CA PRO A 479 3.38 7.18 13.98
C PRO A 479 4.60 6.42 13.44
N HIS A 480 5.38 5.82 14.33
CA HIS A 480 6.53 4.98 13.97
C HIS A 480 6.03 3.65 13.39
N THR A 481 5.58 3.63 12.13
CA THR A 481 5.39 2.38 11.37
C THR A 481 6.58 2.19 10.46
N MET A 482 7.34 1.11 10.69
CA MET A 482 8.59 0.84 9.97
C MET A 482 8.27 0.05 8.70
N ARG A 483 8.54 0.62 7.53
CA ARG A 483 8.34 -0.01 6.22
C ARG A 483 9.44 -1.05 5.98
N ILE A 484 9.07 -2.24 5.48
CA ILE A 484 10.01 -3.32 5.17
C ILE A 484 9.68 -3.88 3.77
N ILE A 485 10.72 -4.13 2.98
CA ILE A 485 10.61 -4.72 1.64
C ILE A 485 11.07 -6.17 1.72
N LEU A 486 10.19 -7.10 1.37
CA LEU A 486 10.48 -8.53 1.27
C LEU A 486 9.96 -9.01 -0.09
N ASP A 487 10.82 -9.66 -0.89
CA ASP A 487 10.50 -10.18 -2.22
C ASP A 487 9.77 -9.16 -3.14
N ASP A 488 10.32 -7.94 -3.23
CA ASP A 488 9.78 -6.81 -3.99
C ASP A 488 8.34 -6.39 -3.63
N LYS A 489 7.83 -6.84 -2.48
CA LYS A 489 6.53 -6.45 -1.93
C LYS A 489 6.74 -5.61 -0.67
N ILE A 490 5.95 -4.54 -0.57
CA ILE A 490 6.00 -3.61 0.54
C ILE A 490 5.09 -4.12 1.65
N PHE A 491 5.66 -4.24 2.84
CA PHE A 491 4.94 -4.54 4.06
C PHE A 491 5.23 -3.48 5.13
N TYR A 492 4.31 -3.35 6.07
CA TYR A 492 4.38 -2.39 7.16
C TYR A 492 4.46 -3.15 8.46
N ARG A 493 5.40 -2.77 9.31
CA ARG A 493 5.66 -3.44 10.58
C ARG A 493 5.29 -2.53 11.75
N ASP A 494 4.52 -3.06 12.70
CA ASP A 494 4.31 -2.42 14.00
C ASP A 494 5.46 -2.70 14.99
N ASN A 495 5.38 -2.15 16.20
CA ASN A 495 6.39 -2.37 17.23
C ASN A 495 6.45 -3.83 17.74
N HIS A 496 5.48 -4.66 17.38
CA HIS A 496 5.38 -6.06 17.78
C HIS A 496 5.79 -7.04 16.68
N ARG A 497 6.33 -6.54 15.56
CA ARG A 497 6.77 -7.30 14.38
C ARG A 497 5.62 -7.94 13.58
N ASN A 498 4.40 -7.45 13.74
CA ASN A 498 3.28 -7.86 12.90
C ASN A 498 3.42 -7.21 11.52
N MET A 499 3.24 -7.99 10.47
CA MET A 499 3.41 -7.55 9.08
C MET A 499 2.06 -7.29 8.43
N PHE A 500 1.89 -6.10 7.88
CA PHE A 500 0.67 -5.66 7.22
C PHE A 500 0.94 -5.29 5.76
N LYS A 501 -0.03 -5.52 4.88
CA LYS A 501 -0.01 -5.11 3.48
C LYS A 501 -1.22 -4.24 3.18
N PHE A 502 -0.99 -3.09 2.57
CA PHE A 502 -2.07 -2.28 2.04
C PHE A 502 -2.50 -2.82 0.66
N ASN A 503 -3.79 -3.04 0.50
CA ASN A 503 -4.39 -3.51 -0.74
C ASN A 503 -4.82 -2.34 -1.63
N LEU A 504 -5.01 -2.63 -2.92
CA LEU A 504 -5.43 -1.65 -3.94
C LEU A 504 -6.83 -1.06 -3.70
N ASP A 505 -7.63 -1.68 -2.84
CA ASP A 505 -8.96 -1.20 -2.40
C ASP A 505 -8.88 -0.38 -1.09
N CYS A 506 -7.67 0.04 -0.73
CA CYS A 506 -7.37 0.78 0.50
C CYS A 506 -7.57 0.00 1.81
N SER A 507 -7.89 -1.30 1.76
CA SER A 507 -7.91 -2.16 2.96
C SER A 507 -6.49 -2.55 3.42
N ILE A 508 -6.37 -3.00 4.67
CA ILE A 508 -5.12 -3.48 5.26
C ILE A 508 -5.28 -4.97 5.55
N SER A 509 -4.42 -5.80 4.95
CA SER A 509 -4.34 -7.24 5.26
C SER A 509 -3.19 -7.51 6.20
N TYR A 510 -3.44 -8.28 7.25
CA TYR A 510 -2.38 -8.86 8.07
C TYR A 510 -1.80 -10.06 7.31
N ILE A 511 -0.47 -10.15 7.22
CA ILE A 511 0.25 -11.15 6.40
C ILE A 511 0.93 -12.20 7.28
N GLY A 512 1.10 -11.93 8.57
CA GLY A 512 1.80 -12.80 9.49
C GLY A 512 2.75 -12.00 10.39
N LYS A 513 3.55 -12.70 11.18
CA LYS A 513 4.54 -12.08 12.07
C LYS A 513 5.94 -12.25 11.50
N GLN A 514 6.74 -11.19 11.47
CA GLN A 514 8.13 -11.26 11.05
C GLN A 514 8.92 -12.07 12.07
N ASN A 515 9.61 -13.09 11.60
CA ASN A 515 10.47 -13.93 12.43
C ASN A 515 11.69 -13.14 12.93
N SER A 516 12.41 -13.71 13.90
CA SER A 516 13.63 -13.14 14.47
C SER A 516 14.76 -12.94 13.45
N ASP A 517 14.71 -13.64 12.31
CA ASP A 517 15.67 -13.54 11.21
C ASP A 517 15.49 -12.29 10.31
N ASN A 518 14.44 -11.50 10.54
CA ASN A 518 14.03 -10.32 9.77
C ASN A 518 13.75 -10.56 8.27
N ARG A 519 13.80 -11.80 7.77
CA ARG A 519 13.68 -12.12 6.34
C ARG A 519 12.48 -13.00 6.02
N THR A 520 11.95 -13.72 7.01
CA THR A 520 10.81 -14.61 6.81
C THR A 520 9.58 -14.13 7.57
N ILE A 521 8.40 -14.39 7.00
CA ILE A 521 7.11 -14.11 7.63
C ILE A 521 6.51 -15.45 8.03
N ASN A 522 6.19 -15.60 9.32
CA ASN A 522 5.40 -16.73 9.78
C ASN A 522 3.92 -16.50 9.41
N THR A 523 3.47 -17.20 8.38
CA THR A 523 2.09 -17.17 7.87
C THR A 523 1.16 -18.16 8.58
N ASP A 524 1.69 -19.05 9.42
CA ASP A 524 0.93 -20.09 10.11
C ASP A 524 0.15 -19.58 11.32
N ILE A 525 0.27 -18.28 11.63
CA ILE A 525 -0.68 -17.56 12.49
C ILE A 525 -1.94 -17.30 11.64
N LEU A 526 -2.74 -18.34 11.46
CA LEU A 526 -4.03 -18.33 10.77
C LEU A 526 -5.02 -17.42 11.50
N LEU A 527 -5.06 -16.14 11.12
CA LEU A 527 -6.23 -15.29 11.25
C LEU A 527 -7.01 -15.40 9.94
N THR A 528 -8.03 -16.24 9.91
CA THR A 528 -8.96 -16.37 8.77
C THR A 528 -9.67 -15.03 8.54
N GLN A 529 -9.25 -14.27 7.51
CA GLN A 529 -9.86 -12.99 7.14
C GLN A 529 -10.92 -13.18 6.04
N ASP A 530 -12.19 -12.96 6.38
CA ASP A 530 -13.20 -12.57 5.41
C ASP A 530 -13.21 -11.05 5.21
N LYS A 531 -13.29 -10.62 3.95
CA LYS A 531 -13.43 -9.21 3.55
C LYS A 531 -14.69 -8.60 4.18
N VAL A 532 -14.57 -7.55 4.99
CA VAL A 532 -15.75 -6.85 5.54
C VAL A 532 -16.38 -5.97 4.46
N LYS A 533 -17.37 -6.51 3.75
CA LYS A 533 -18.39 -5.72 3.03
C LYS A 533 -19.59 -5.55 3.95
N LEU A 534 -19.92 -4.30 4.34
CA LEU A 534 -21.12 -3.99 5.15
C LEU A 534 -22.46 -4.29 4.43
N SER A 535 -22.42 -4.74 3.18
CA SER A 535 -23.60 -4.97 2.33
C SER A 535 -24.26 -6.35 2.49
N LEU A 536 -23.80 -7.22 3.40
CA LEU A 536 -24.35 -8.57 3.58
C LEU A 536 -24.44 -8.92 5.07
N ILE A 537 -25.47 -8.44 5.76
CA ILE A 537 -25.83 -8.90 7.11
C ILE A 537 -27.35 -8.97 7.17
N GLN A 538 -27.93 -10.16 6.94
CA GLN A 538 -29.39 -10.36 6.91
C GLN A 538 -29.86 -11.68 7.56
N THR A 539 -29.35 -12.03 8.75
CA THR A 539 -29.95 -13.15 9.51
C THR A 539 -30.15 -12.92 11.01
N LYS A 540 -29.41 -12.01 11.66
CA LYS A 540 -29.52 -11.72 13.11
C LYS A 540 -29.67 -10.21 13.38
N PRO A 541 -30.36 -9.79 14.46
CA PRO A 541 -30.40 -8.39 14.88
C PRO A 541 -28.99 -7.87 15.21
N SER A 542 -28.75 -6.59 14.92
CA SER A 542 -27.44 -5.94 15.14
C SER A 542 -27.41 -5.22 16.48
N ILE A 543 -26.30 -5.35 17.22
CA ILE A 543 -26.03 -4.60 18.45
C ILE A 543 -24.77 -3.78 18.23
N VAL A 544 -24.79 -2.55 18.72
CA VAL A 544 -23.61 -1.68 18.74
C VAL A 544 -23.12 -1.51 20.17
N LEU A 545 -21.84 -1.75 20.42
CA LEU A 545 -21.16 -1.35 21.65
C LEU A 545 -20.34 -0.09 21.35
N TYR A 546 -20.61 1.01 22.04
CA TYR A 546 -19.80 2.22 21.93
C TYR A 546 -18.97 2.42 23.19
N VAL A 547 -17.65 2.45 23.03
CA VAL A 547 -16.69 2.41 24.15
C VAL A 547 -15.64 3.54 24.05
N GLY A 548 -15.60 4.27 22.93
CA GLY A 548 -14.75 5.46 22.76
C GLY A 548 -13.26 5.09 22.68
N ASN A 549 -12.41 5.78 23.44
CA ASN A 549 -10.95 5.58 23.42
C ASN A 549 -10.50 4.32 24.18
N PHE A 550 -11.38 3.67 24.92
CA PHE A 550 -11.03 2.55 25.79
C PHE A 550 -11.76 1.29 25.33
N SER A 551 -11.04 0.21 25.06
CA SER A 551 -11.63 -1.13 25.02
C SER A 551 -10.97 -1.96 26.11
N ASN A 552 -11.72 -2.24 27.18
CA ASN A 552 -11.24 -3.16 28.21
C ASN A 552 -11.60 -4.61 27.88
N ILE A 553 -11.01 -5.53 28.63
CA ILE A 553 -11.21 -6.98 28.44
C ILE A 553 -12.69 -7.37 28.58
N MET A 554 -13.45 -6.63 29.40
CA MET A 554 -14.87 -6.88 29.63
C MET A 554 -15.71 -6.59 28.39
N THR A 555 -15.44 -5.48 27.68
CA THR A 555 -16.09 -5.19 26.39
C THR A 555 -15.82 -6.29 25.37
N ILE A 556 -14.58 -6.75 25.24
CA ILE A 556 -14.22 -7.82 24.31
C ILE A 556 -14.98 -9.10 24.68
N ASN A 557 -14.97 -9.47 25.96
CA ASN A 557 -15.67 -10.66 26.44
C ASN A 557 -17.17 -10.55 26.17
N LEU A 558 -17.81 -9.44 26.51
CA LEU A 558 -19.23 -9.22 26.23
C LEU A 558 -19.49 -9.36 24.73
N ALA A 559 -18.79 -8.58 23.90
CA ALA A 559 -19.02 -8.54 22.47
C ALA A 559 -18.92 -9.93 21.84
N GLU A 560 -17.91 -10.71 22.22
CA GLU A 560 -17.74 -12.07 21.71
C GLU A 560 -18.82 -13.02 22.25
N THR A 561 -19.21 -12.90 23.52
CA THR A 561 -20.27 -13.71 24.15
C THR A 561 -21.61 -13.51 23.44
N ILE A 562 -22.03 -12.27 23.20
CA ILE A 562 -23.32 -12.00 22.54
C ILE A 562 -23.25 -12.10 21.01
N SER A 563 -22.07 -12.28 20.42
CA SER A 563 -21.90 -12.53 18.97
C SER A 563 -22.51 -13.86 18.51
N GLU A 564 -22.74 -14.79 19.44
CA GLU A 564 -23.43 -16.05 19.16
C GLU A 564 -24.90 -15.81 18.78
N ALA A 565 -25.54 -14.77 19.34
CA ALA A 565 -26.95 -14.47 19.13
C ALA A 565 -27.22 -13.23 18.25
N PHE A 566 -26.24 -12.32 18.12
CA PHE A 566 -26.42 -11.02 17.45
C PHE A 566 -25.24 -10.67 16.54
N ASN A 567 -25.47 -9.71 15.62
CA ASN A 567 -24.37 -9.09 14.85
C ASN A 567 -23.77 -7.95 15.65
N ILE A 568 -22.53 -8.09 16.11
CA ILE A 568 -21.93 -7.16 17.07
C ILE A 568 -20.97 -6.19 16.39
N PHE A 569 -21.14 -4.91 16.68
CA PHE A 569 -20.25 -3.83 16.24
C PHE A 569 -19.72 -3.05 17.43
N VAL A 570 -18.43 -3.15 17.71
CA VAL A 570 -17.74 -2.42 18.77
C VAL A 570 -17.07 -1.18 18.18
N PHE A 571 -17.45 0.01 18.62
CA PHE A 571 -16.80 1.27 18.29
C PHE A 571 -15.83 1.65 19.41
N CYS A 572 -14.55 1.43 19.16
CA CYS A 572 -13.45 1.72 20.08
C CYS A 572 -12.24 2.30 19.30
N ASP A 573 -11.11 2.58 19.96
CA ASP A 573 -9.86 2.85 19.26
C ASP A 573 -9.33 1.56 18.60
N SER A 574 -9.75 1.32 17.35
CA SER A 574 -9.54 0.06 16.64
C SER A 574 -9.14 0.28 15.17
N PRO A 575 -8.27 -0.58 14.61
CA PRO A 575 -7.87 -0.52 13.20
C PRO A 575 -8.96 -0.91 12.20
N ASN A 576 -10.21 -1.16 12.63
CA ASN A 576 -11.34 -1.62 11.80
C ASN A 576 -11.20 -3.06 11.32
N VAL A 577 -11.38 -4.00 12.25
CA VAL A 577 -11.15 -5.45 12.04
C VAL A 577 -12.37 -6.25 12.47
N LYS A 578 -12.51 -7.47 11.96
CA LYS A 578 -13.47 -8.46 12.47
C LYS A 578 -12.71 -9.55 13.20
N ILE A 579 -13.07 -9.82 14.46
CA ILE A 579 -12.45 -10.86 15.30
C ILE A 579 -13.59 -11.62 15.98
N ASN A 580 -13.56 -12.96 15.97
CA ASN A 580 -14.52 -13.81 16.67
C ASN A 580 -16.00 -13.40 16.44
N ASN A 581 -16.38 -13.17 15.17
CA ASN A 581 -17.71 -12.70 14.76
C ASN A 581 -18.13 -11.30 15.22
N VAL A 582 -17.23 -10.54 15.84
CA VAL A 582 -17.42 -9.15 16.25
C VAL A 582 -16.71 -8.20 15.30
N PHE A 583 -17.36 -7.12 14.88
CA PHE A 583 -16.76 -6.04 14.11
C PHE A 583 -16.23 -4.96 15.06
N TYR A 584 -14.92 -4.80 15.16
CA TYR A 584 -14.29 -3.70 15.90
C TYR A 584 -13.97 -2.58 14.93
N LEU A 585 -14.60 -1.42 15.09
CA LEU A 585 -14.49 -0.24 14.23
C LEU A 585 -13.96 0.94 15.02
N HIS A 586 -13.22 1.83 14.34
CA HIS A 586 -12.73 3.05 14.98
C HIS A 586 -13.91 3.94 15.41
N TYR A 587 -13.92 4.43 16.65
CA TYR A 587 -15.05 5.18 17.22
C TYR A 587 -15.43 6.42 16.41
N SER A 588 -14.48 7.05 15.71
CA SER A 588 -14.76 8.20 14.81
C SER A 588 -15.72 7.85 13.66
N LYS A 589 -15.86 6.58 13.31
CA LYS A 589 -16.77 6.12 12.24
C LYS A 589 -18.19 5.89 12.73
N PHE A 590 -18.46 6.03 14.03
CA PHE A 590 -19.77 5.76 14.62
C PHE A 590 -20.91 6.46 13.88
N GLN A 591 -20.81 7.78 13.65
CA GLN A 591 -21.85 8.56 12.98
C GLN A 591 -22.13 8.11 11.54
N LEU A 592 -21.09 7.66 10.83
CA LEU A 592 -21.20 7.20 9.43
C LEU A 592 -21.85 5.82 9.36
N CYS A 593 -21.47 4.93 10.27
CA CYS A 593 -21.88 3.53 10.25
C CYS A 593 -23.25 3.28 10.90
N ILE A 594 -23.63 4.04 11.92
CA ILE A 594 -24.83 3.77 12.72
C ILE A 594 -26.12 3.76 11.90
N LYS A 595 -26.21 4.65 10.90
CA LYS A 595 -27.36 4.75 9.97
C LYS A 595 -27.51 3.51 9.08
N GLN A 596 -26.40 2.86 8.75
CA GLN A 596 -26.36 1.66 7.92
C GLN A 596 -26.57 0.39 8.75
N ILE A 597 -25.99 0.33 9.95
CA ILE A 597 -26.10 -0.83 10.86
C ILE A 597 -27.53 -1.00 11.37
N LYS A 598 -28.25 0.10 11.65
CA LYS A 598 -29.60 0.11 12.23
C LYS A 598 -29.71 -0.86 13.42
N PRO A 599 -28.94 -0.62 14.50
CA PRO A 599 -28.90 -1.56 15.61
C PRO A 599 -30.26 -1.63 16.34
N ALA A 600 -30.57 -2.81 16.86
CA ALA A 600 -31.70 -3.02 17.76
C ALA A 600 -31.51 -2.21 19.06
N PHE A 601 -30.28 -2.18 19.57
CA PHE A 601 -29.89 -1.37 20.72
C PHE A 601 -28.39 -1.01 20.68
N ILE A 602 -28.07 0.08 21.39
CA ILE A 602 -26.71 0.58 21.55
C ILE A 602 -26.32 0.44 23.01
N ILE A 603 -25.32 -0.39 23.29
CA ILE A 603 -24.72 -0.54 24.62
C ILE A 603 -23.59 0.49 24.73
N CYS A 604 -23.60 1.29 25.79
CA CYS A 604 -22.55 2.27 26.04
C CYS A 604 -22.10 2.24 27.50
N THR A 605 -20.82 2.51 27.73
CA THR A 605 -20.19 2.62 29.05
C THR A 605 -19.88 4.07 29.43
N ASP A 606 -20.06 5.02 28.51
CA ASP A 606 -19.71 6.43 28.68
C ASP A 606 -20.96 7.31 28.74
N LEU A 607 -21.14 8.01 29.86
CA LEU A 607 -22.28 8.90 30.04
C LEU A 607 -22.24 10.13 29.12
N THR A 608 -21.04 10.58 28.72
CA THR A 608 -20.88 11.74 27.83
C THR A 608 -21.43 11.47 26.43
N PHE A 609 -21.45 10.20 26.02
CA PHE A 609 -22.00 9.76 24.75
C PHE A 609 -23.52 10.04 24.66
N PHE A 610 -24.27 9.87 25.74
CA PHE A 610 -25.71 10.18 25.77
C PHE A 610 -26.00 11.68 25.69
N LEU A 611 -25.10 12.52 26.21
CA LEU A 611 -25.20 13.99 26.06
C LEU A 611 -24.91 14.44 24.63
N SER A 612 -24.08 13.69 23.91
CA SER A 612 -23.58 14.02 22.57
C SER A 612 -24.49 13.53 21.44
N ASN A 613 -25.36 12.56 21.72
CA ASN A 613 -26.21 11.90 20.72
C ASN A 613 -27.68 12.02 21.13
N THR A 614 -28.42 12.90 20.45
CA THR A 614 -29.84 13.18 20.69
C THR A 614 -30.70 11.91 20.60
N THR A 615 -31.60 11.75 21.57
CA THR A 615 -31.99 10.47 22.19
C THR A 615 -33.23 9.77 21.64
N ASN A 616 -33.79 10.17 20.50
CA ASN A 616 -35.13 9.69 20.12
C ASN A 616 -35.18 8.58 19.05
N SER A 617 -34.04 8.09 18.56
CA SER A 617 -34.02 7.15 17.42
C SER A 617 -33.65 5.71 17.76
N TYR A 618 -32.99 5.46 18.91
CA TYR A 618 -32.42 4.16 19.25
C TYR A 618 -32.64 3.82 20.72
N LYS A 619 -32.78 2.53 21.03
CA LYS A 619 -32.79 2.04 22.43
C LYS A 619 -31.37 2.00 22.96
N PHE A 620 -31.11 2.73 24.04
CA PHE A 620 -29.80 2.84 24.66
C PHE A 620 -29.71 2.02 25.95
N ILE A 621 -28.71 1.14 26.05
CA ILE A 621 -28.41 0.40 27.26
C ILE A 621 -27.15 1.00 27.88
N PHE A 622 -27.25 1.44 29.12
CA PHE A 622 -26.07 1.84 29.87
C PHE A 622 -25.53 0.64 30.63
N TRP A 623 -24.39 0.13 30.17
CA TRP A 623 -23.72 -0.96 30.84
C TRP A 623 -22.73 -0.41 31.85
N GLN A 624 -23.16 -0.40 33.11
CA GLN A 624 -22.36 0.12 34.19
C GLN A 624 -21.34 -0.93 34.65
N GLN A 625 -20.10 -0.77 34.19
CA GLN A 625 -19.01 -1.68 34.55
C GLN A 625 -18.28 -1.26 35.83
N ASN A 626 -18.42 -0.01 36.29
CA ASN A 626 -17.71 0.47 37.47
C ASN A 626 -18.63 1.39 38.30
N PRO A 627 -18.92 1.07 39.57
CA PRO A 627 -19.66 2.01 40.41
C PRO A 627 -18.86 3.32 40.55
N PHE A 628 -19.54 4.44 40.79
CA PHE A 628 -18.87 5.74 40.88
C PHE A 628 -17.96 5.82 42.11
N ARG A 629 -16.76 6.38 41.93
CA ARG A 629 -16.01 6.94 43.05
C ARG A 629 -16.81 8.11 43.59
N LYS A 630 -16.99 8.20 44.91
CA LYS A 630 -17.60 9.40 45.52
C LYS A 630 -16.88 10.63 44.95
N ASN A 631 -17.62 11.46 44.21
CA ASN A 631 -17.20 12.73 43.62
C ASN A 631 -16.41 12.67 42.30
N VAL A 632 -16.20 11.52 41.64
CA VAL A 632 -15.45 11.45 40.36
C VAL A 632 -15.99 10.35 39.41
N TRP A 633 -16.10 10.66 38.12
CA TRP A 633 -16.42 9.73 37.02
C TRP A 633 -15.40 9.84 35.89
N ASN A 634 -14.66 8.77 35.55
CA ASN A 634 -13.58 8.82 34.55
C ASN A 634 -12.64 10.03 34.72
N ASP A 635 -12.17 10.25 35.95
CA ASP A 635 -11.34 11.40 36.35
C ASP A 635 -12.00 12.78 36.24
N ILE A 636 -13.30 12.85 35.91
CA ILE A 636 -14.11 14.07 35.90
C ILE A 636 -14.74 14.25 37.28
N PRO A 637 -14.46 15.34 38.01
CA PRO A 637 -15.13 15.63 39.27
C PRO A 637 -16.64 15.76 39.04
N LEU A 638 -17.42 14.93 39.71
CA LEU A 638 -18.87 15.12 39.78
C LEU A 638 -19.13 16.20 40.84
N PRO A 639 -19.86 17.27 40.52
CA PRO A 639 -20.25 18.27 41.52
C PRO A 639 -20.95 17.59 42.70
N VAL A 640 -20.85 18.17 43.90
CA VAL A 640 -21.53 17.67 45.12
C VAL A 640 -23.05 17.49 44.91
N ASN A 641 -23.58 18.14 43.89
CA ASN A 641 -24.95 18.16 43.39
C ASN A 641 -25.10 17.65 41.94
N GLY A 642 -24.22 16.78 41.42
CA GLY A 642 -24.31 16.20 40.06
C GLY A 642 -25.42 15.15 39.87
N ARG A 643 -26.07 14.73 40.97
CA ARG A 643 -27.18 13.75 40.96
C ARG A 643 -28.34 14.11 40.03
N PRO A 644 -28.83 15.36 39.94
CA PRO A 644 -29.89 15.74 39.01
C PRO A 644 -29.47 15.59 37.53
N LEU A 645 -28.20 15.87 37.19
CA LEU A 645 -27.69 15.63 35.84
C LEU A 645 -27.72 14.14 35.52
N LEU A 646 -27.24 13.30 36.42
CA LEU A 646 -27.20 11.85 36.23
C LEU A 646 -28.60 11.22 36.23
N PHE A 647 -29.51 11.70 37.09
CA PHE A 647 -30.93 11.33 37.08
C PHE A 647 -31.61 11.72 35.78
N ASN A 648 -31.28 12.88 35.21
CA ASN A 648 -31.79 13.29 33.91
C ASN A 648 -31.20 12.46 32.76
N ILE A 649 -29.91 12.10 32.81
CA ILE A 649 -29.30 11.17 31.84
C ILE A 649 -29.94 9.78 31.94
N ALA A 650 -30.25 9.30 33.16
CA ALA A 650 -30.92 8.02 33.36
C ALA A 650 -32.29 7.93 32.67
N LYS A 651 -33.02 9.05 32.54
CA LYS A 651 -34.28 9.10 31.78
C LYS A 651 -34.09 8.91 30.27
N LEU A 652 -32.88 9.13 29.75
CA LEU A 652 -32.53 8.97 28.35
C LEU A 652 -32.07 7.54 28.03
N ILE A 653 -31.86 6.72 29.07
CA ILE A 653 -31.37 5.35 28.97
C ILE A 653 -32.58 4.41 29.01
N HIS A 654 -32.67 3.49 28.04
CA HIS A 654 -33.73 2.50 27.98
C HIS A 654 -33.63 1.48 29.12
N LYS A 655 -32.41 1.04 29.44
CA LYS A 655 -32.14 0.11 30.53
C LYS A 655 -30.73 0.30 31.08
N ILE A 656 -30.57 0.15 32.39
CA ILE A 656 -29.28 0.13 33.08
C ILE A 656 -28.96 -1.32 33.46
N VAL A 657 -27.75 -1.75 33.14
CA VAL A 657 -27.24 -3.10 33.44
C VAL A 657 -26.02 -3.00 34.34
N CYS A 658 -26.01 -3.74 35.43
CA CYS A 658 -24.87 -3.93 36.32
C CYS A 658 -24.41 -5.39 36.31
N PRO A 659 -23.12 -5.67 36.59
CA PRO A 659 -22.56 -7.01 36.57
C PRO A 659 -22.94 -7.87 37.78
N CYS A 660 -23.33 -7.26 38.90
CA CYS A 660 -23.70 -7.96 40.13
C CYS A 660 -24.59 -7.07 40.99
N ASP A 661 -25.27 -7.68 41.96
CA ASP A 661 -26.19 -6.97 42.85
C ASP A 661 -25.49 -5.94 43.74
N LEU A 662 -24.22 -6.15 44.07
CA LEU A 662 -23.40 -5.14 44.73
C LEU A 662 -23.31 -3.86 43.91
N TYR A 663 -22.95 -3.97 42.62
CA TYR A 663 -22.78 -2.80 41.75
C TYR A 663 -24.12 -2.12 41.52
N LYS A 664 -25.19 -2.90 41.39
CA LYS A 664 -26.58 -2.41 41.33
C LYS A 664 -26.95 -1.60 42.56
N LYS A 665 -26.67 -2.10 43.78
CA LYS A 665 -26.94 -1.40 45.03
C LYS A 665 -26.13 -0.11 45.15
N VAL A 666 -24.81 -0.18 44.93
CA VAL A 666 -23.92 1.00 44.98
C VAL A 666 -24.36 2.05 43.96
N PHE A 667 -24.73 1.63 42.74
CA PHE A 667 -25.23 2.53 41.71
C PHE A 667 -26.59 3.15 42.08
N SER A 668 -27.52 2.33 42.58
CA SER A 668 -28.84 2.77 43.07
C SER A 668 -28.71 3.83 44.16
N ASP A 669 -27.90 3.57 45.18
CA ASP A 669 -27.65 4.49 46.30
C ASP A 669 -26.97 5.79 45.83
N THR A 670 -26.07 5.69 44.85
CA THR A 670 -25.34 6.86 44.34
C THR A 670 -26.25 7.75 43.49
N MET A 671 -27.12 7.15 42.69
CA MET A 671 -27.94 7.82 41.68
C MET A 671 -29.37 8.12 42.12
N LEU A 672 -29.80 7.56 43.25
CA LEU A 672 -31.19 7.61 43.72
C LEU A 672 -32.17 7.03 42.68
N ILE A 673 -31.77 5.94 42.02
CA ILE A 673 -32.58 5.20 41.04
C ILE A 673 -33.03 3.92 41.72
N ALA A 674 -34.31 3.56 41.60
CA ALA A 674 -34.83 2.33 42.19
C ALA A 674 -34.09 1.09 41.65
N GLU A 675 -33.68 0.19 42.54
CA GLU A 675 -33.01 -1.07 42.16
C GLU A 675 -33.82 -1.90 41.15
N SER A 676 -35.15 -1.85 41.21
CA SER A 676 -36.05 -2.52 40.24
C SER A 676 -35.87 -2.03 38.80
N SER A 677 -35.29 -0.84 38.60
CA SER A 677 -35.00 -0.27 37.27
C SER A 677 -33.63 -0.69 36.73
N ILE A 678 -32.85 -1.45 37.49
CA ILE A 678 -31.49 -1.89 37.15
C ILE A 678 -31.49 -3.42 37.02
N ALA A 679 -31.11 -3.91 35.85
CA ALA A 679 -30.90 -5.34 35.61
C ALA A 679 -29.51 -5.77 36.08
N THR A 680 -29.43 -6.99 36.63
CA THR A 680 -28.16 -7.62 36.99
C THR A 680 -27.83 -8.70 35.96
N ILE A 681 -26.81 -8.46 35.14
CA ILE A 681 -26.33 -9.43 34.16
C ILE A 681 -24.85 -9.70 34.41
N PRO A 682 -24.46 -10.93 34.80
CA PRO A 682 -23.09 -11.24 35.20
C PRO A 682 -22.09 -11.03 34.06
N TYR A 683 -20.83 -10.79 34.45
CA TYR A 683 -19.73 -10.86 33.50
C TYR A 683 -19.59 -12.25 32.92
N CYS A 684 -19.13 -12.33 31.67
CA CYS A 684 -18.70 -13.58 31.09
C CYS A 684 -17.20 -13.80 31.32
N ILE A 685 -16.83 -14.97 31.85
CA ILE A 685 -15.42 -15.34 32.06
C ILE A 685 -15.04 -16.45 31.09
N LYS A 686 -14.16 -16.11 30.14
CA LYS A 686 -13.66 -17.06 29.14
C LYS A 686 -12.69 -18.09 29.70
N VAL A 687 -12.39 -19.11 28.90
CA VAL A 687 -11.41 -20.16 29.25
C VAL A 687 -10.06 -19.50 29.49
N ILE A 688 -9.48 -19.77 30.65
CA ILE A 688 -8.14 -19.33 31.00
C ILE A 688 -7.16 -20.37 30.44
N TYR A 689 -6.15 -19.95 29.68
CA TYR A 689 -5.18 -20.88 29.11
C TYR A 689 -4.41 -21.61 30.21
N GLU A 690 -4.25 -22.93 30.03
CA GLU A 690 -3.49 -23.81 30.95
C GLU A 690 -2.07 -23.30 31.22
N SER A 691 -1.46 -22.62 30.24
CA SER A 691 -0.11 -22.04 30.33
C SER A 691 0.04 -20.92 31.37
N PHE A 692 -1.06 -20.36 31.87
CA PHE A 692 -1.04 -19.42 32.97
C PHE A 692 -1.06 -20.11 34.34
N TYR A 693 -1.58 -21.33 34.42
CA TYR A 693 -1.64 -22.06 35.67
C TYR A 693 -0.24 -22.48 36.09
N SER A 694 0.06 -22.26 37.36
CA SER A 694 1.30 -22.67 37.99
C SER A 694 1.00 -23.29 39.35
N LYS A 695 1.96 -24.02 39.89
CA LYS A 695 1.82 -24.59 41.24
C LYS A 695 1.61 -23.46 42.23
N LYS A 696 0.50 -23.51 42.98
CA LYS A 696 0.18 -22.57 44.05
C LYS A 696 1.30 -22.55 45.08
N VAL A 697 1.76 -21.34 45.43
CA VAL A 697 2.73 -21.11 46.49
C VAL A 697 1.95 -20.74 47.75
N SER A 698 2.15 -21.52 48.81
CA SER A 698 1.44 -21.28 50.06
C SER A 698 1.84 -19.95 50.71
N ASN A 699 0.91 -19.29 51.39
CA ASN A 699 1.05 -18.00 52.06
C ASN A 699 1.51 -16.87 51.14
N LYS A 700 1.30 -17.01 49.83
CA LYS A 700 1.56 -15.97 48.84
C LYS A 700 0.27 -15.22 48.50
N PHE A 701 0.30 -13.92 48.70
CA PHE A 701 -0.78 -12.96 48.49
C PHE A 701 -0.47 -12.08 47.28
N ILE A 702 -1.52 -11.62 46.62
CA ILE A 702 -1.45 -10.63 45.55
C ILE A 702 -2.61 -9.67 45.70
N CYS A 703 -2.36 -8.38 45.45
CA CYS A 703 -3.39 -7.36 45.44
C CYS A 703 -3.28 -6.54 44.15
N LEU A 704 -4.44 -6.31 43.51
CA LEU A 704 -4.55 -5.52 42.27
C LEU A 704 -5.38 -4.24 42.49
N ASP A 705 -5.72 -3.93 43.74
CA ASP A 705 -6.46 -2.72 44.10
C ASP A 705 -5.63 -1.47 43.76
N LYS A 706 -6.28 -0.44 43.23
CA LYS A 706 -5.63 0.87 43.03
C LYS A 706 -5.29 1.52 44.38
N ASN A 707 -6.17 1.37 45.38
CA ASN A 707 -5.87 1.74 46.77
C ASN A 707 -5.43 0.52 47.57
N ASN A 708 -4.11 0.39 47.76
CA ASN A 708 -3.47 -0.76 48.41
C ASN A 708 -3.28 -0.61 49.93
N GLU A 709 -3.67 0.51 50.55
CA GLU A 709 -3.41 0.77 51.97
C GLU A 709 -4.01 -0.31 52.88
N LYS A 710 -5.27 -0.68 52.62
CA LYS A 710 -5.99 -1.73 53.37
C LYS A 710 -5.38 -3.11 53.16
N ALA A 711 -4.90 -3.40 51.95
CA ALA A 711 -4.24 -4.67 51.66
C ALA A 711 -2.89 -4.79 52.37
N ILE A 712 -2.12 -3.70 52.41
CA ILE A 712 -0.85 -3.62 53.13
C ILE A 712 -1.07 -3.76 54.64
N GLU A 713 -2.08 -3.07 55.19
CA GLU A 713 -2.43 -3.17 56.61
C GLU A 713 -2.83 -4.61 56.98
N PHE A 714 -3.71 -5.22 56.19
CA PHE A 714 -4.11 -6.62 56.38
C PHE A 714 -2.92 -7.56 56.36
N PHE A 715 -2.06 -7.47 55.33
CA PHE A 715 -0.92 -8.35 55.17
C PHE A 715 0.10 -8.20 56.32
N LYS A 716 0.36 -6.98 56.77
CA LYS A 716 1.24 -6.72 57.93
C LYS A 716 0.74 -7.40 59.20
N ASN A 717 -0.58 -7.45 59.42
CA ASN A 717 -1.14 -8.13 60.58
C ASN A 717 -1.12 -9.66 60.43
N TYR A 718 -1.42 -10.19 59.24
CA TYR A 718 -1.32 -11.61 58.95
C TYR A 718 0.11 -12.15 59.12
N LYS A 719 1.11 -11.42 58.62
CA LYS A 719 2.52 -11.81 58.68
C LYS A 719 3.06 -11.95 60.11
N LYS A 720 2.48 -11.27 61.10
CA LYS A 720 2.85 -11.44 62.53
C LYS A 720 2.64 -12.87 63.04
N PHE A 721 1.71 -13.61 62.44
CA PHE A 721 1.41 -15.00 62.79
C PHE A 721 1.99 -15.99 61.76
N HIS A 722 2.31 -15.52 60.54
CA HIS A 722 2.75 -16.33 59.40
C HIS A 722 4.02 -15.75 58.76
N ASN A 723 5.18 -16.05 59.35
CA ASN A 723 6.46 -15.42 58.99
C ASN A 723 6.86 -15.59 57.51
N ASP A 724 6.56 -16.74 56.90
CA ASP A 724 6.94 -17.06 55.51
C ASP A 724 6.02 -16.41 54.45
N SER A 725 5.03 -15.62 54.88
CA SER A 725 4.08 -14.99 53.96
C SER A 725 4.70 -13.89 53.10
N LYS A 726 4.20 -13.78 51.86
CA LYS A 726 4.63 -12.78 50.86
C LYS A 726 3.44 -12.07 50.23
N LEU A 727 3.57 -10.78 49.93
CA LEU A 727 2.58 -9.96 49.21
C LEU A 727 3.19 -9.44 47.91
N ILE A 728 2.49 -9.63 46.80
CA ILE A 728 2.84 -9.05 45.50
C ILE A 728 2.00 -7.80 45.24
N LEU A 729 2.66 -6.70 44.88
CA LEU A 729 2.08 -5.48 44.33
C LEU A 729 2.72 -5.13 42.99
N PHE A 730 2.03 -4.32 42.17
CA PHE A 730 2.48 -3.96 40.82
C PHE A 730 2.57 -2.45 40.65
N ASN A 731 3.64 -1.98 40.00
CA ASN A 731 3.80 -0.59 39.54
C ASN A 731 3.52 0.48 40.61
N ILE A 732 3.82 0.18 41.88
CA ILE A 732 3.62 1.09 43.01
C ILE A 732 4.99 1.48 43.58
N ASP A 733 5.17 2.77 43.85
CA ASP A 733 6.38 3.30 44.49
C ASP A 733 6.11 3.51 46.00
N ILE A 734 6.28 2.45 46.79
CA ILE A 734 6.23 2.49 48.26
C ILE A 734 7.50 1.88 48.87
N PRO A 735 7.85 2.24 50.12
CA PRO A 735 8.98 1.61 50.82
C PRO A 735 8.79 0.09 50.93
N ILE A 736 9.81 -0.67 50.51
CA ILE A 736 9.82 -2.13 50.66
C ILE A 736 9.88 -2.47 52.15
N PHE A 737 9.04 -3.42 52.57
CA PHE A 737 9.04 -4.00 53.91
C PHE A 737 9.10 -5.52 53.82
N ASP A 738 9.39 -6.18 54.94
CA ASP A 738 9.55 -7.64 54.96
C ASP A 738 8.30 -8.36 54.41
N GLY A 739 8.53 -9.31 53.49
CA GLY A 739 7.47 -10.03 52.77
C GLY A 739 6.83 -9.29 51.59
N LEU A 740 7.15 -8.02 51.32
CA LEU A 740 6.63 -7.30 50.14
C LEU A 740 7.50 -7.53 48.89
N GLU A 741 6.86 -7.91 47.79
CA GLU A 741 7.42 -8.03 46.45
C GLU A 741 6.73 -7.02 45.50
N ILE A 742 7.50 -6.12 44.89
CA ILE A 742 6.97 -5.15 43.91
C ILE A 742 7.45 -5.55 42.52
N ILE A 743 6.52 -5.86 41.62
CA ILE A 743 6.82 -6.23 40.24
C ILE A 743 6.49 -5.05 39.32
N LYS A 744 7.49 -4.58 38.57
CA LYS A 744 7.29 -3.57 37.52
C LYS A 744 6.92 -4.26 36.21
N THR A 745 5.66 -4.18 35.81
CA THR A 745 5.15 -4.80 34.58
C THR A 745 3.83 -4.17 34.17
N ASP A 746 3.73 -3.82 32.89
CA ASP A 746 2.46 -3.43 32.27
C ASP A 746 1.79 -4.62 31.54
N SER A 747 2.44 -5.79 31.56
CA SER A 747 1.90 -7.01 30.95
C SER A 747 0.82 -7.65 31.82
N ILE A 748 -0.44 -7.60 31.36
CA ILE A 748 -1.57 -8.28 32.00
C ILE A 748 -1.35 -9.80 32.14
N ASN A 749 -0.67 -10.41 31.16
CA ASN A 749 -0.30 -11.82 31.20
C ASN A 749 0.64 -12.11 32.37
N ASN A 750 1.60 -11.23 32.64
CA ASN A 750 2.51 -11.41 33.77
C ASN A 750 1.79 -11.21 35.11
N ILE A 751 0.86 -10.27 35.18
CA ILE A 751 0.00 -10.05 36.35
C ILE A 751 -0.83 -11.31 36.66
N TYR A 752 -1.51 -11.87 35.65
CA TYR A 752 -2.33 -13.08 35.83
C TYR A 752 -1.52 -14.34 36.10
N LYS A 753 -0.30 -14.49 35.53
CA LYS A 753 0.61 -15.57 35.95
C LYS A 753 0.92 -15.53 37.44
N ASN A 754 1.20 -14.33 37.96
CA ASN A 754 1.44 -14.14 39.39
C ASN A 754 0.17 -14.41 40.21
N LEU A 755 -0.99 -13.93 39.77
CA LEU A 755 -2.29 -14.21 40.41
C LEU A 755 -2.55 -15.71 40.54
N PHE A 756 -2.25 -16.48 39.50
CA PHE A 756 -2.52 -17.92 39.49
C PHE A 756 -1.48 -18.70 40.29
N SER A 757 -0.29 -18.15 40.50
CA SER A 757 0.71 -18.73 41.42
C SER A 757 0.40 -18.47 42.90
N CYS A 758 -0.39 -17.44 43.21
CA CYS A 758 -0.69 -17.06 44.59
C CYS A 758 -1.80 -17.93 45.20
N GLU A 759 -1.69 -18.24 46.50
CA GLU A 759 -2.74 -18.91 47.27
C GLU A 759 -3.91 -17.96 47.55
N TYR A 760 -3.63 -16.67 47.79
CA TYR A 760 -4.62 -15.68 48.19
C TYR A 760 -4.63 -14.45 47.28
N PHE A 761 -5.83 -13.93 46.99
CA PHE A 761 -6.05 -12.66 46.31
C PHE A 761 -6.76 -11.68 47.24
N LEU A 762 -6.16 -10.52 47.47
CA LEU A 762 -6.72 -9.44 48.30
C LEU A 762 -7.45 -8.44 47.41
N ASN A 763 -8.75 -8.24 47.66
CA ASN A 763 -9.57 -7.24 46.97
C ASN A 763 -10.44 -6.45 47.96
N PHE A 764 -9.99 -5.26 48.31
CA PHE A 764 -10.68 -4.30 49.18
C PHE A 764 -11.24 -3.09 48.40
N ASP A 765 -10.95 -3.00 47.10
CA ASP A 765 -11.55 -2.03 46.19
C ASP A 765 -12.82 -2.60 45.52
N TYR A 766 -13.72 -1.72 45.08
CA TYR A 766 -14.95 -2.03 44.33
C TYR A 766 -15.04 -1.23 43.02
N TYR A 767 -13.93 -0.61 42.61
CA TYR A 767 -13.77 0.15 41.38
C TYR A 767 -12.86 -0.58 40.39
N ASP A 768 -12.86 -0.12 39.13
CA ASP A 768 -11.82 -0.44 38.14
C ASP A 768 -11.51 -1.95 37.97
N GLU A 769 -12.47 -2.72 37.45
CA GLU A 769 -12.33 -4.17 37.20
C GLU A 769 -12.11 -5.06 38.45
N ALA A 770 -12.15 -4.49 39.67
CA ALA A 770 -11.96 -5.21 40.94
C ALA A 770 -12.78 -6.51 41.01
N PHE A 771 -14.09 -6.44 40.78
CA PHE A 771 -14.95 -7.62 40.81
C PHE A 771 -14.59 -8.64 39.71
N TYR A 772 -14.19 -8.19 38.51
CA TYR A 772 -13.74 -9.09 37.46
C TYR A 772 -12.49 -9.87 37.87
N ASN A 773 -11.54 -9.21 38.54
CA ASN A 773 -10.34 -9.86 39.05
C ASN A 773 -10.64 -10.90 40.15
N VAL A 774 -11.66 -10.65 41.00
CA VAL A 774 -12.15 -11.63 41.97
C VAL A 774 -12.64 -12.89 41.24
N LEU A 775 -13.44 -12.73 40.18
CA LEU A 775 -13.94 -13.85 39.41
C LEU A 775 -12.81 -14.65 38.71
N VAL A 776 -11.81 -13.95 38.16
CA VAL A 776 -10.61 -14.56 37.57
C VAL A 776 -9.82 -15.35 38.61
N ALA A 777 -9.67 -14.80 39.83
CA ALA A 777 -9.00 -15.47 40.95
C ALA A 777 -9.77 -16.73 41.40
N ILE A 778 -11.10 -16.66 41.49
CA ILE A 778 -11.96 -17.81 41.80
C ILE A 778 -11.76 -18.92 40.78
N LYS A 779 -11.81 -18.58 39.49
CA LYS A 779 -11.60 -19.55 38.40
C LYS A 779 -10.22 -20.19 38.43
N ALA A 780 -9.21 -19.45 38.88
CA ALA A 780 -7.85 -19.95 39.10
C ALA A 780 -7.64 -20.67 40.44
N LYS A 781 -8.73 -20.94 41.18
CA LYS A 781 -8.69 -21.55 42.53
C LYS A 781 -7.78 -20.78 43.50
N THR A 782 -7.71 -19.46 43.36
CA THR A 782 -7.07 -18.54 44.31
C THR A 782 -8.12 -18.10 45.33
N PHE A 783 -7.84 -18.27 46.62
CA PHE A 783 -8.77 -17.87 47.67
C PHE A 783 -8.87 -16.35 47.75
N CYS A 784 -10.07 -15.84 47.49
CA CYS A 784 -10.32 -14.40 47.52
C CYS A 784 -10.62 -13.96 48.95
N ILE A 785 -9.97 -12.88 49.37
CA ILE A 785 -10.18 -12.23 50.66
C ILE A 785 -10.68 -10.82 50.36
N ILE A 786 -11.89 -10.53 50.78
CA ILE A 786 -12.58 -9.31 50.36
C ILE A 786 -13.24 -8.56 51.51
N HIS A 787 -13.53 -7.29 51.27
CA HIS A 787 -14.22 -6.43 52.23
C HIS A 787 -15.67 -6.88 52.45
N LYS A 788 -16.20 -6.75 53.69
CA LYS A 788 -17.60 -7.05 54.05
C LYS A 788 -18.67 -6.40 53.17
N ASN A 789 -18.33 -5.34 52.44
CA ASN A 789 -19.28 -4.68 51.53
C ASN A 789 -19.69 -5.59 50.37
N PHE A 790 -18.94 -6.65 50.08
CA PHE A 790 -19.25 -7.66 49.06
C PHE A 790 -20.07 -8.85 49.62
N GLN A 791 -20.58 -8.77 50.84
CA GLN A 791 -21.41 -9.82 51.42
C GLN A 791 -22.74 -9.91 50.68
N ASN A 792 -22.96 -11.01 49.94
CA ASN A 792 -24.21 -11.27 49.23
C ASN A 792 -25.17 -12.16 50.03
N ASN A 793 -24.65 -13.08 50.86
CA ASN A 793 -25.44 -14.05 51.62
C ASN A 793 -25.52 -13.69 53.11
N GLU A 794 -26.67 -13.99 53.73
CA GLU A 794 -26.85 -13.82 55.18
C GLU A 794 -25.92 -14.75 55.98
N ASN A 795 -25.68 -15.97 55.48
CA ASN A 795 -24.70 -16.92 56.04
C ASN A 795 -23.29 -16.70 55.45
N ILE A 796 -22.30 -16.54 56.32
CA ILE A 796 -20.90 -16.29 55.92
C ILE A 796 -20.27 -17.53 55.26
N SER A 797 -20.62 -18.74 55.73
CA SER A 797 -20.09 -20.03 55.26
C SER A 797 -20.44 -20.36 53.80
N ASP A 798 -21.43 -19.69 53.23
CA ASP A 798 -21.92 -19.96 51.88
C ASP A 798 -21.32 -19.00 50.84
N ASN A 799 -20.43 -18.10 51.25
CA ASN A 799 -19.75 -17.19 50.33
C ASN A 799 -18.64 -17.92 49.56
N PRO A 800 -18.36 -17.51 48.31
CA PRO A 800 -17.25 -18.03 47.51
C PRO A 800 -15.91 -17.33 47.84
N TRP A 801 -15.84 -16.58 48.94
CA TRP A 801 -14.68 -15.82 49.39
C TRP A 801 -14.67 -15.66 50.91
N ILE A 802 -13.52 -15.29 51.45
CA ILE A 802 -13.32 -14.99 52.87
C ILE A 802 -13.63 -13.52 53.10
N ILE A 803 -14.54 -13.24 54.03
CA ILE A 803 -14.93 -11.87 54.38
C ILE A 803 -14.14 -11.39 55.58
N ILE A 804 -13.53 -10.22 55.46
CA ILE A 804 -12.92 -9.54 56.61
C ILE A 804 -13.87 -8.47 57.13
N ASN A 805 -14.23 -8.57 58.41
CA ASN A 805 -14.89 -7.53 59.16
C ASN A 805 -13.96 -7.00 60.27
N HIS A 806 -14.23 -5.80 60.81
CA HIS A 806 -13.40 -5.16 61.85
C HIS A 806 -13.25 -5.99 63.15
N LYS A 807 -14.08 -7.01 63.37
CA LYS A 807 -13.86 -8.14 64.30
C LYS A 807 -13.38 -9.34 63.48
N LEU A 808 -12.08 -9.33 63.22
CA LEU A 808 -11.37 -10.27 62.37
C LEU A 808 -11.67 -11.75 62.68
N PRO A 809 -11.85 -12.64 61.68
CA PRO A 809 -11.41 -14.02 61.84
C PRO A 809 -9.91 -13.94 62.17
N SER A 810 -9.51 -14.63 63.24
CA SER A 810 -8.24 -14.41 63.89
C SER A 810 -7.09 -14.57 62.85
N TYR A 811 -6.18 -13.59 62.78
CA TYR A 811 -5.14 -13.52 61.73
C TYR A 811 -4.24 -14.78 61.67
N ASP A 812 -4.29 -15.63 62.70
CA ASP A 812 -3.70 -16.96 62.78
C ASP A 812 -4.45 -18.02 61.95
N ASN A 813 -5.78 -17.93 61.75
CA ASN A 813 -6.55 -18.90 60.96
C ASN A 813 -7.66 -18.27 60.09
N LEU A 814 -7.36 -18.06 58.80
CA LEU A 814 -8.31 -17.55 57.79
C LEU A 814 -9.48 -18.51 57.48
N PHE A 815 -9.42 -19.77 57.90
CA PHE A 815 -10.43 -20.80 57.65
C PHE A 815 -11.21 -21.16 58.92
N SER A 816 -11.26 -20.25 59.91
CA SER A 816 -11.99 -20.48 61.16
C SER A 816 -13.51 -20.61 60.97
N GLU A 817 -14.06 -19.97 59.94
CA GLU A 817 -15.51 -19.92 59.68
C GLU A 817 -15.94 -20.82 58.51
N VAL A 818 -15.02 -21.26 57.65
CA VAL A 818 -15.29 -22.13 56.50
C VAL A 818 -14.06 -22.98 56.18
N SER A 819 -14.25 -24.28 55.93
CA SER A 819 -13.14 -25.17 55.55
C SER A 819 -12.63 -24.85 54.14
N ARG A 820 -11.38 -25.22 53.85
CA ARG A 820 -10.77 -25.08 52.51
C ARG A 820 -11.58 -25.78 51.43
N GLU A 821 -12.03 -27.00 51.72
CA GLU A 821 -12.82 -27.84 50.81
C GLU A 821 -14.17 -27.19 50.53
N LYS A 822 -14.87 -26.73 51.58
CA LYS A 822 -16.17 -26.09 51.44
C LYS A 822 -16.09 -24.78 50.65
N LEU A 823 -15.04 -23.99 50.90
CA LEU A 823 -14.83 -22.74 50.16
C LEU A 823 -14.55 -23.00 48.66
N LEU A 824 -13.78 -24.05 48.33
CA LEU A 824 -13.55 -24.46 46.95
C LEU A 824 -14.85 -24.93 46.27
N GLU A 825 -15.71 -25.68 46.96
CA GLU A 825 -17.03 -26.05 46.44
C GLU A 825 -17.89 -24.82 46.14
N ASN A 826 -17.97 -23.88 47.09
CA ASN A 826 -18.73 -22.64 46.91
C ASN A 826 -18.18 -21.82 45.72
N MET A 827 -16.86 -21.75 45.57
CA MET A 827 -16.18 -21.10 44.44
C MET A 827 -16.55 -21.74 43.09
N GLU A 828 -16.53 -23.08 43.02
CA GLU A 828 -16.87 -23.84 41.81
C GLU A 828 -18.35 -23.77 41.47
N GLU A 829 -19.24 -23.68 42.45
CA GLU A 829 -20.66 -23.45 42.23
C GLU A 829 -20.91 -22.03 41.72
N TYR A 830 -20.34 -21.03 42.39
CA TYR A 830 -20.52 -19.62 42.04
C TYR A 830 -20.04 -19.29 40.62
N ILE A 831 -18.91 -19.86 40.18
CA ILE A 831 -18.33 -19.52 38.88
C ILE A 831 -19.17 -20.02 37.69
N LYS A 832 -20.09 -20.99 37.89
CA LYS A 832 -20.98 -21.53 36.85
C LYS A 832 -21.95 -20.48 36.32
N ASP A 833 -22.35 -19.52 37.16
CA ASP A 833 -23.25 -18.43 36.77
C ASP A 833 -22.60 -17.42 35.81
N PHE A 834 -21.28 -17.46 35.66
CA PHE A 834 -20.47 -16.54 34.85
C PHE A 834 -19.93 -17.19 33.56
N ASP A 835 -20.48 -18.35 33.18
CA ASP A 835 -20.16 -18.99 31.91
C ASP A 835 -20.80 -18.25 30.71
N ILE A 836 -20.32 -18.56 29.51
CA ILE A 836 -20.77 -17.93 28.25
C ILE A 836 -22.28 -18.17 28.06
N LYS A 837 -22.76 -19.39 28.27
CA LYS A 837 -24.13 -19.79 27.95
C LYS A 837 -25.14 -19.06 28.84
N ASN A 838 -24.93 -19.05 30.15
CA ASN A 838 -25.80 -18.42 31.13
C ASN A 838 -25.78 -16.90 30.99
N SER A 839 -24.59 -16.32 30.76
CA SER A 839 -24.46 -14.87 30.53
C SER A 839 -25.16 -14.43 29.25
N THR A 840 -24.97 -15.15 28.14
CA THR A 840 -25.65 -14.87 26.87
C THR A 840 -27.16 -14.98 27.01
N GLN A 841 -27.66 -16.02 27.67
CA GLN A 841 -29.09 -16.21 27.85
C GLN A 841 -29.71 -15.05 28.66
N LYS A 842 -29.06 -14.56 29.71
CA LYS A 842 -29.54 -13.39 30.47
C LYS A 842 -29.58 -12.10 29.62
N TRP A 843 -28.61 -11.89 28.74
CA TRP A 843 -28.67 -10.79 27.76
C TRP A 843 -29.78 -10.98 26.73
N ILE A 844 -30.10 -12.22 26.36
CA ILE A 844 -31.23 -12.51 25.47
C ILE A 844 -32.55 -12.24 26.18
N ASP A 845 -32.75 -12.80 27.38
CA ASP A 845 -34.01 -12.71 28.13
C ASP A 845 -34.37 -11.28 28.55
N GLU A 846 -33.37 -10.45 28.83
CA GLU A 846 -33.60 -9.06 29.23
C GLU A 846 -33.91 -8.14 28.04
N PHE A 847 -33.53 -8.52 26.81
CA PHE A 847 -33.54 -7.62 25.64
C PHE A 847 -34.23 -8.14 24.36
N ASN A 848 -34.72 -9.39 24.36
CA ASN A 848 -35.78 -9.87 23.46
C ASN A 848 -37.16 -9.59 24.07
#